data_AF-A0A6G0YFB0-F1
#
_entry.id   AF-A0A6G0YFB0-F1
#
_cell.length_a   1.000
_cell.length_b   1.000
_cell.length_c   1.000
_cell.angle_alpha   90.00
_cell.angle_beta   90.00
_cell.angle_gamma   90.00
#
_symmetry.space_group_name_H-M   'P 1'
#
loop_
_entity.id
_entity.type
_entity.pdbx_description
1 polymer ?
#
loop_
_entity_poly.entity_id
_entity_poly.type
_entity_poly.pdbx_seq_one_letter_code
_entity_poly.pdbx_strand_id
1 'polypeptide(L)'
;SFYDFKSIFEKFPRGKNSNVTLAVLTSGGDSQGMNAAVRSVVRISIQLGVNVYFVKEGYYGLIEGNDYITKANWYDVSFTLNLGGTIIGTKRCMEFMTKEGRMKATKNMISLGIGNLVVIGGDGSLSGANIFREEWPSYIDELLRKGEIDEETSKKFDHLNLVGIVGSIDNDFSGTDMTIGADTALHRILEAIDSIVSTAFSHQRTFIMEVMGRNCGYLAVKSALMCEADYLFIREWPQKLDWPDKLCEHVQRARKYGKRLNIIIVSEGAVDLNGAAITSEMVKNVLVDRLQQDARVTVLGHVQRGGSPSAFDRILASRMGAHAVLCLLEATKTSEPKVVCLNANTIEHQSLMKCVKSTFEIANAIEQKDFDKALKLRGQSFEQNLVTYKQMIHKEIVNLEGKITLILNIGGSSNGINALMYSIVRATTASKHRVLGAKFSIDGFIKGEVIELHWSSVIGWLNQGGVKLGITRTIPDEEMMKKVAMQMKNLNISSCIIAGGTEALKTGIMMYDYRKKYKEFCIPLVVVPVTYSNNVPGTDFSLGADTALNQIVKLCDIIRQSAEGHTPRVFVVEVLGGLCGYLTSMTALACGADASYILEEKHSIIDLMDCLYRMVEKFDTKKITRGLVLRSERANENYTTNFINKLLTEEGKKSFVTRSSILGSIATGGVPSPFDRSFALKEGQLAVEWINNIQAQHPEQMTLPSSAVLLGLTRSDFKFTPLEDFKFINNDKRPNNQSWWLNFRPLIKMLEEPNYWKQFM
;
A
#
# COMPACT_ATOMS: atom_id res chain seq x y z
N SER A 1 8.70 4.02 -17.51
CA SER A 1 8.80 5.47 -17.22
C SER A 1 7.74 6.23 -18.01
N PHE A 2 6.46 6.05 -17.67
CA PHE A 2 5.34 6.58 -18.47
C PHE A 2 4.95 8.03 -18.16
N TYR A 3 5.51 8.66 -17.14
CA TYR A 3 5.20 10.04 -16.76
C TYR A 3 6.23 11.06 -17.27
N ASP A 4 6.93 10.79 -18.37
CA ASP A 4 7.77 11.84 -18.94
C ASP A 4 6.88 12.94 -19.54
N PHE A 5 6.93 14.14 -18.93
CA PHE A 5 6.11 15.28 -19.34
C PHE A 5 6.28 15.65 -20.80
N LYS A 6 7.54 15.68 -21.25
CA LYS A 6 7.85 16.13 -22.59
C LYS A 6 7.23 15.16 -23.59
N SER A 7 7.46 13.86 -23.40
CA SER A 7 6.82 12.82 -24.20
C SER A 7 5.28 12.85 -24.14
N ILE A 8 4.68 13.07 -22.96
CA ILE A 8 3.22 13.14 -22.82
C ILE A 8 2.65 14.34 -23.59
N PHE A 9 3.19 15.55 -23.41
CA PHE A 9 2.67 16.75 -24.05
C PHE A 9 2.98 16.79 -25.56
N GLU A 10 4.11 16.23 -26.00
CA GLU A 10 4.40 16.01 -27.42
C GLU A 10 3.41 15.03 -28.05
N LYS A 11 3.07 13.94 -27.34
CA LYS A 11 2.12 12.93 -27.82
C LYS A 11 0.68 13.43 -27.80
N PHE A 12 0.30 14.20 -26.78
CA PHE A 12 -1.06 14.70 -26.55
C PHE A 12 -1.07 16.24 -26.42
N PRO A 13 -0.85 16.97 -27.53
CA PRO A 13 -0.79 18.42 -27.50
C PRO A 13 -2.16 19.00 -27.15
N ARG A 14 -2.19 19.90 -26.15
CA ARG A 14 -3.40 20.50 -25.58
C ARG A 14 -4.37 21.05 -26.63
N GLY A 15 -3.84 21.75 -27.64
CA GLY A 15 -4.65 22.37 -28.70
C GLY A 15 -5.45 21.36 -29.55
N LYS A 16 -5.01 20.11 -29.66
CA LYS A 16 -5.73 19.05 -30.40
C LYS A 16 -6.80 18.35 -29.56
N ASN A 17 -6.69 18.43 -28.23
CA ASN A 17 -7.56 17.71 -27.30
C ASN A 17 -8.75 18.53 -26.80
N SER A 18 -8.85 19.82 -27.16
CA SER A 18 -9.92 20.72 -26.73
C SER A 18 -11.33 20.26 -27.11
N ASN A 19 -11.44 19.45 -28.16
CA ASN A 19 -12.69 18.86 -28.63
C ASN A 19 -12.99 17.49 -28.00
N VAL A 20 -12.05 16.93 -27.23
CA VAL A 20 -12.24 15.67 -26.52
C VAL A 20 -13.00 15.94 -25.23
N THR A 21 -14.03 15.12 -25.00
CA THR A 21 -14.84 15.18 -23.78
C THR A 21 -14.92 13.81 -23.14
N LEU A 22 -14.71 13.76 -21.83
CA LEU A 22 -14.85 12.56 -21.02
C LEU A 22 -15.73 12.78 -19.79
N ALA A 23 -16.31 11.70 -19.29
CA ALA A 23 -17.03 11.67 -18.03
C ALA A 23 -16.40 10.67 -17.06
N VAL A 24 -16.46 10.97 -15.77
CA VAL A 24 -16.03 10.07 -14.70
C VAL A 24 -17.20 9.79 -13.76
N LEU A 25 -17.40 8.52 -13.41
CA LEU A 25 -18.42 8.09 -12.47
C LEU A 25 -17.86 7.09 -11.46
N THR A 26 -18.46 7.07 -10.27
CA THR A 26 -18.25 6.01 -9.28
C THR A 26 -19.52 5.19 -9.14
N SER A 27 -19.40 3.85 -9.20
CA SER A 27 -20.55 2.95 -9.12
C SER A 27 -20.24 1.71 -8.29
N GLY A 28 -21.26 1.20 -7.60
CA GLY A 28 -21.16 0.04 -6.72
C GLY A 28 -20.94 0.46 -5.26
N GLY A 29 -20.45 -0.47 -4.44
CA GLY A 29 -20.05 -0.15 -3.07
C GLY A 29 -18.83 0.77 -3.09
N ASP A 30 -18.85 1.81 -2.27
CA ASP A 30 -17.74 2.74 -2.15
C ASP A 30 -16.51 2.08 -1.53
N SER A 31 -15.34 2.64 -1.86
CA SER A 31 -14.07 2.22 -1.31
C SER A 31 -13.10 3.40 -1.17
N GLN A 32 -12.18 3.27 -0.22
CA GLN A 32 -11.32 4.38 0.19
C GLN A 32 -10.25 4.62 -0.86
N GLY A 33 -10.24 5.84 -1.41
CA GLY A 33 -9.35 6.23 -2.50
C GLY A 33 -10.06 6.51 -3.82
N MET A 34 -11.36 6.22 -3.96
CA MET A 34 -12.14 6.60 -5.16
C MET A 34 -12.01 8.10 -5.47
N ASN A 35 -12.04 8.96 -4.45
CA ASN A 35 -11.83 10.40 -4.59
C ASN A 35 -10.46 10.77 -5.16
N ALA A 36 -9.42 10.01 -4.85
CA ALA A 36 -8.08 10.22 -5.40
C ALA A 36 -8.01 9.86 -6.89
N ALA A 37 -8.70 8.80 -7.31
CA ALA A 37 -8.86 8.44 -8.72
C ALA A 37 -9.64 9.52 -9.48
N VAL A 38 -10.82 9.93 -8.97
CA VAL A 38 -11.63 11.03 -9.55
C VAL A 38 -10.80 12.31 -9.67
N ARG A 39 -10.08 12.70 -8.61
CA ARG A 39 -9.21 13.88 -8.62
C ARG A 39 -8.17 13.81 -9.72
N SER A 40 -7.51 12.67 -9.86
CA SER A 40 -6.45 12.50 -10.85
C SER A 40 -7.01 12.55 -12.28
N VAL A 41 -8.13 11.87 -12.54
CA VAL A 41 -8.84 11.92 -13.83
C VAL A 41 -9.15 13.38 -14.19
N VAL A 42 -9.75 14.15 -13.29
CA VAL A 42 -10.09 15.56 -13.54
C VAL A 42 -8.85 16.41 -13.82
N ARG A 43 -7.83 16.35 -12.95
CA ARG A 43 -6.65 17.21 -13.07
C ARG A 43 -5.83 16.90 -14.32
N ILE A 44 -5.61 15.62 -14.63
CA ILE A 44 -4.86 15.22 -15.83
C ILE A 44 -5.63 15.58 -17.11
N SER A 45 -6.94 15.42 -17.12
CA SER A 45 -7.78 15.86 -18.26
C SER A 45 -7.62 17.35 -18.53
N ILE A 46 -7.69 18.18 -17.48
CA ILE A 46 -7.54 19.63 -17.58
C ILE A 46 -6.12 20.02 -18.04
N GLN A 47 -5.07 19.33 -17.59
CA GLN A 47 -3.70 19.55 -18.07
C GLN A 47 -3.58 19.32 -19.58
N LEU A 48 -4.20 18.25 -20.05
CA LEU A 48 -4.14 17.83 -21.46
C LEU A 48 -5.17 18.55 -22.34
N GLY A 49 -5.97 19.47 -21.81
CA GLY A 49 -6.94 20.28 -22.56
C GLY A 49 -8.29 19.60 -22.80
N VAL A 50 -8.54 18.46 -22.15
CA VAL A 50 -9.75 17.66 -22.30
C VAL A 50 -10.87 18.21 -21.42
N ASN A 51 -12.10 18.27 -21.96
CA ASN A 51 -13.28 18.59 -21.16
C ASN A 51 -13.68 17.38 -20.31
N VAL A 52 -13.85 17.58 -19.00
CA VAL A 52 -14.21 16.51 -18.06
C VAL A 52 -15.51 16.82 -17.34
N TYR A 53 -16.38 15.81 -17.21
CA TYR A 53 -17.64 15.88 -16.50
C TYR A 53 -17.68 14.87 -15.33
N PHE A 54 -18.30 15.27 -14.22
CA PHE A 54 -18.73 14.36 -13.19
C PHE A 54 -20.08 13.76 -13.57
N VAL A 55 -20.25 12.46 -13.31
CA VAL A 55 -21.57 11.84 -13.22
C VAL A 55 -21.84 11.53 -11.76
N LYS A 56 -22.86 12.17 -11.21
CA LYS A 56 -23.27 11.98 -9.82
C LYS A 56 -24.10 10.71 -9.65
N GLU A 57 -24.01 10.04 -8.52
CA GLU A 57 -24.80 8.85 -8.17
C GLU A 57 -24.62 7.66 -9.14
N GLY A 58 -23.47 7.58 -9.81
CA GLY A 58 -23.12 6.47 -10.70
C GLY A 58 -24.03 6.37 -11.93
N TYR A 59 -24.43 5.14 -12.28
CA TYR A 59 -25.30 4.91 -13.45
C TYR A 59 -26.66 5.60 -13.36
N TYR A 60 -27.16 5.85 -12.15
CA TYR A 60 -28.40 6.61 -11.97
C TYR A 60 -28.27 8.01 -12.57
N GLY A 61 -27.19 8.74 -12.28
CA GLY A 61 -27.00 10.07 -12.84
C GLY A 61 -26.75 10.09 -14.34
N LEU A 62 -26.21 9.02 -14.92
CA LEU A 62 -26.12 8.89 -16.37
C LEU A 62 -27.52 8.88 -17.01
N ILE A 63 -28.49 8.19 -16.40
CA ILE A 63 -29.87 8.09 -16.90
C ILE A 63 -30.64 9.39 -16.67
N GLU A 64 -30.53 9.98 -15.48
CA GLU A 64 -31.27 11.20 -15.14
C GLU A 64 -30.76 12.42 -15.93
N GLY A 65 -29.46 12.46 -16.25
CA GLY A 65 -28.86 13.59 -16.96
C GLY A 65 -28.93 14.89 -16.16
N ASN A 66 -28.99 16.03 -16.85
CA ASN A 66 -29.17 17.36 -16.26
C ASN A 66 -28.14 17.65 -15.14
N ASP A 67 -28.59 18.03 -13.94
CA ASP A 67 -27.77 18.38 -12.78
C ASP A 67 -26.93 17.22 -12.22
N TYR A 68 -27.17 16.00 -12.69
CA TYR A 68 -26.35 14.84 -12.37
C TYR A 68 -25.10 14.73 -13.25
N ILE A 69 -25.04 15.40 -14.41
CA ILE A 69 -23.84 15.43 -15.26
C ILE A 69 -23.29 16.85 -15.32
N THR A 70 -22.29 17.14 -14.49
CA THR A 70 -21.78 18.51 -14.30
C THR A 70 -20.33 18.63 -14.76
N LYS A 71 -19.99 19.70 -15.48
CA LYS A 71 -18.62 19.97 -15.92
C LYS A 71 -17.71 20.17 -14.69
N ALA A 72 -16.61 19.42 -14.65
CA ALA A 72 -15.64 19.49 -13.56
C ALA A 72 -14.57 20.54 -13.85
N ASN A 73 -14.16 21.24 -12.79
CA ASN A 73 -13.06 22.20 -12.80
C ASN A 73 -11.92 21.73 -11.89
N TRP A 74 -10.75 22.34 -12.04
CA TRP A 74 -9.55 22.00 -11.26
C TRP A 74 -9.78 22.03 -9.75
N TYR A 75 -10.56 23.02 -9.31
CA TYR A 75 -10.80 23.29 -7.90
C TYR A 75 -11.87 22.39 -7.28
N ASP A 76 -12.76 21.79 -8.08
CA ASP A 76 -13.87 20.94 -7.59
C ASP A 76 -13.36 19.63 -6.95
N VAL A 77 -12.12 19.24 -7.26
CA VAL A 77 -11.43 18.07 -6.68
C VAL A 77 -10.31 18.45 -5.69
N SER A 78 -10.33 19.68 -5.18
CA SER A 78 -9.36 20.11 -4.16
C SER A 78 -9.78 19.60 -2.78
N PHE A 79 -8.80 19.15 -1.99
CA PHE A 79 -9.02 18.61 -0.63
C PHE A 79 -9.93 17.38 -0.56
N THR A 80 -9.97 16.58 -1.62
CA THR A 80 -10.78 15.35 -1.67
C THR A 80 -9.96 14.09 -1.37
N LEU A 81 -8.62 14.19 -1.35
CA LEU A 81 -7.71 13.05 -1.15
C LEU A 81 -7.85 12.36 0.21
N ASN A 82 -8.20 13.11 1.25
CA ASN A 82 -8.37 12.59 2.61
C ASN A 82 -9.81 12.17 2.94
N LEU A 83 -10.76 12.44 2.02
CA LEU A 83 -12.17 12.10 2.20
C LEU A 83 -12.39 10.63 1.85
N GLY A 84 -13.06 9.89 2.74
CA GLY A 84 -13.57 8.55 2.46
C GLY A 84 -14.75 8.57 1.47
N GLY A 85 -15.16 7.40 1.01
CA GLY A 85 -16.26 7.24 0.06
C GLY A 85 -16.00 7.92 -1.29
N THR A 86 -17.04 8.52 -1.87
CA THR A 86 -17.00 9.22 -3.15
C THR A 86 -17.73 10.58 -3.10
N ILE A 87 -17.06 11.65 -3.52
CA ILE A 87 -17.63 13.01 -3.60
C ILE A 87 -18.70 13.15 -4.69
N ILE A 88 -18.73 12.23 -5.66
CA ILE A 88 -19.74 12.21 -6.72
C ILE A 88 -20.86 11.20 -6.44
N GLY A 89 -20.87 10.55 -5.27
CA GLY A 89 -21.92 9.63 -4.89
C GLY A 89 -21.94 8.33 -5.69
N THR A 90 -22.76 7.39 -5.24
CA THR A 90 -22.97 6.10 -5.89
C THR A 90 -24.33 5.56 -5.47
N LYS A 91 -25.17 5.24 -6.45
CA LYS A 91 -26.52 4.72 -6.21
C LYS A 91 -26.73 3.47 -7.05
N ARG A 92 -27.36 2.45 -6.46
CA ARG A 92 -27.79 1.27 -7.20
C ARG A 92 -28.84 1.69 -8.24
N CYS A 93 -28.66 1.26 -9.48
CA CYS A 93 -29.53 1.62 -10.59
C CYS A 93 -30.05 0.37 -11.30
N MET A 94 -31.27 -0.04 -10.98
CA MET A 94 -31.93 -1.17 -11.67
C MET A 94 -32.35 -0.80 -13.10
N GLU A 95 -32.69 0.47 -13.33
CA GLU A 95 -33.10 0.95 -14.66
C GLU A 95 -31.96 0.82 -15.69
N PHE A 96 -30.69 0.95 -15.27
CA PHE A 96 -29.53 0.74 -16.15
C PHE A 96 -29.38 -0.71 -16.63
N MET A 97 -30.05 -1.68 -15.99
CA MET A 97 -30.12 -3.07 -16.45
C MET A 97 -31.06 -3.21 -17.66
N THR A 98 -31.94 -2.24 -17.90
CA THR A 98 -32.85 -2.22 -19.05
C THR A 98 -32.23 -1.54 -20.27
N LYS A 99 -32.66 -1.96 -21.46
CA LYS A 99 -32.26 -1.33 -22.73
C LYS A 99 -32.67 0.15 -22.78
N GLU A 100 -33.85 0.48 -22.25
CA GLU A 100 -34.39 1.85 -22.21
C GLU A 100 -33.54 2.78 -21.34
N GLY A 101 -33.14 2.33 -20.14
CA GLY A 101 -32.27 3.10 -19.27
C GLY A 101 -30.91 3.39 -19.90
N ARG A 102 -30.30 2.39 -20.55
CA ARG A 102 -29.03 2.57 -21.28
C ARG A 102 -29.16 3.52 -22.46
N MET A 103 -30.26 3.43 -23.22
CA MET A 103 -30.54 4.37 -24.31
C MET A 103 -30.70 5.82 -23.81
N LYS A 104 -31.38 6.05 -22.69
CA LYS A 104 -31.46 7.38 -22.05
C LYS A 104 -30.08 7.90 -21.65
N ALA A 105 -29.24 7.04 -21.05
CA ALA A 105 -27.87 7.39 -20.70
C ALA A 105 -27.03 7.77 -21.93
N THR A 106 -27.13 7.00 -23.02
CA THR A 106 -26.47 7.32 -24.30
C THR A 106 -26.88 8.71 -24.81
N LYS A 107 -28.19 9.01 -24.79
CA LYS A 107 -28.70 10.33 -25.21
C LYS A 107 -28.11 11.47 -24.39
N ASN A 108 -28.09 11.34 -23.06
CA ASN A 108 -27.55 12.36 -22.16
C ASN A 108 -26.04 12.58 -22.34
N MET A 109 -25.29 11.52 -22.64
CA MET A 109 -23.86 11.63 -22.91
C MET A 109 -23.59 12.38 -24.23
N ILE A 110 -24.32 12.02 -25.29
CA ILE A 110 -24.16 12.62 -26.62
C ILE A 110 -24.55 14.10 -26.63
N SER A 111 -25.61 14.49 -25.93
CA SER A 111 -26.05 15.89 -25.85
C SER A 111 -24.98 16.82 -25.23
N LEU A 112 -24.11 16.26 -24.38
CA LEU A 112 -22.96 16.96 -23.78
C LEU A 112 -21.64 16.73 -24.53
N GLY A 113 -21.69 15.99 -25.65
CA GLY A 113 -20.55 15.65 -26.48
C GLY A 113 -19.59 14.63 -25.84
N ILE A 114 -20.06 13.83 -24.89
CA ILE A 114 -19.26 12.85 -24.15
C ILE A 114 -19.16 11.54 -24.95
N GLY A 115 -17.97 11.22 -25.45
CA GLY A 115 -17.67 9.94 -26.13
C GLY A 115 -16.71 9.02 -25.36
N ASN A 116 -16.24 9.46 -24.18
CA ASN A 116 -15.25 8.75 -23.39
C ASN A 116 -15.73 8.64 -21.94
N LEU A 117 -15.62 7.45 -21.35
CA LEU A 117 -16.12 7.17 -20.00
C LEU A 117 -15.05 6.48 -19.15
N VAL A 118 -14.82 7.04 -17.96
CA VAL A 118 -14.06 6.41 -16.88
C VAL A 118 -15.04 5.89 -15.84
N VAL A 119 -15.04 4.58 -15.60
CA VAL A 119 -15.87 3.95 -14.56
C VAL A 119 -14.98 3.47 -13.42
N ILE A 120 -15.22 4.00 -12.22
CA ILE A 120 -14.53 3.60 -10.99
C ILE A 120 -15.50 2.76 -10.15
N GLY A 121 -15.19 1.49 -9.90
CA GLY A 121 -16.08 0.63 -9.14
C GLY A 121 -15.63 -0.82 -9.06
N GLY A 122 -16.48 -1.66 -8.48
CA GLY A 122 -16.25 -3.10 -8.39
C GLY A 122 -16.53 -3.86 -9.70
N ASP A 123 -16.38 -5.17 -9.63
CA ASP A 123 -16.61 -6.15 -10.70
C ASP A 123 -17.95 -5.96 -11.44
N GLY A 124 -19.04 -5.79 -10.69
CA GLY A 124 -20.38 -5.63 -11.26
C GLY A 124 -20.54 -4.33 -12.06
N SER A 125 -19.96 -3.23 -11.57
CA SER A 125 -19.98 -1.93 -12.27
C SER A 125 -19.19 -2.02 -13.58
N LEU A 126 -18.00 -2.61 -13.54
CA LEU A 126 -17.17 -2.75 -14.74
C LEU A 126 -17.79 -3.70 -15.78
N SER A 127 -18.47 -4.75 -15.33
CA SER A 127 -19.24 -5.64 -16.21
C SER A 127 -20.40 -4.89 -16.90
N GLY A 128 -21.16 -4.10 -16.14
CA GLY A 128 -22.23 -3.25 -16.70
C GLY A 128 -21.71 -2.20 -17.69
N ALA A 129 -20.53 -1.63 -17.44
CA ALA A 129 -19.87 -0.72 -18.35
C ALA A 129 -19.51 -1.40 -19.69
N ASN A 130 -19.03 -2.65 -19.65
CA ASN A 130 -18.69 -3.40 -20.86
C ASN A 130 -19.93 -3.65 -21.73
N ILE A 131 -21.03 -4.12 -21.14
CA ILE A 131 -22.30 -4.34 -21.84
C ILE A 131 -22.78 -3.02 -22.47
N PHE A 132 -22.71 -1.92 -21.73
CA PHE A 132 -23.13 -0.62 -22.23
C PHE A 132 -22.32 -0.18 -23.46
N ARG A 133 -21.02 -0.44 -23.48
CA ARG A 133 -20.16 -0.17 -24.63
C ARG A 133 -20.47 -1.06 -25.83
N GLU A 134 -20.66 -2.37 -25.62
CA GLU A 134 -20.95 -3.33 -26.69
C GLU A 134 -22.27 -3.00 -27.39
N GLU A 135 -23.29 -2.60 -26.62
CA GLU A 135 -24.60 -2.23 -27.14
C GLU A 135 -24.66 -0.79 -27.66
N TRP A 136 -23.63 0.04 -27.42
CA TRP A 136 -23.58 1.45 -27.79
C TRP A 136 -23.95 1.72 -29.26
N PRO A 137 -23.38 1.03 -30.26
CA PRO A 137 -23.73 1.28 -31.67
C PRO A 137 -25.23 1.04 -31.96
N SER A 138 -25.83 0.03 -31.31
CA SER A 138 -27.27 -0.22 -31.46
C SER A 138 -28.11 0.93 -30.90
N TYR A 139 -27.65 1.62 -29.85
CA TYR A 139 -28.34 2.78 -29.30
C TYR A 139 -28.23 4.00 -30.22
N ILE A 140 -27.07 4.22 -30.83
CA ILE A 140 -26.86 5.27 -31.84
C ILE A 140 -27.82 5.07 -33.02
N ASP A 141 -27.88 3.86 -33.57
CA ASP A 141 -28.77 3.54 -34.70
C ASP A 141 -30.24 3.76 -34.36
N GLU A 142 -30.65 3.43 -33.13
CA GLU A 142 -32.02 3.61 -32.67
C GLU A 142 -32.37 5.09 -32.47
N LEU A 143 -31.46 5.88 -31.89
CA LEU A 143 -31.63 7.32 -31.73
C LEU A 143 -31.68 8.04 -33.07
N LEU A 144 -30.87 7.63 -34.05
CA LEU A 144 -30.91 8.16 -35.41
C LEU A 144 -32.24 7.85 -36.09
N ARG A 145 -32.73 6.60 -35.98
CA ARG A 145 -34.04 6.19 -36.54
C ARG A 145 -35.21 6.96 -35.92
N LYS A 146 -35.12 7.31 -34.63
CA LYS A 146 -36.13 8.13 -33.95
C LYS A 146 -36.03 9.62 -34.27
N GLY A 147 -35.00 10.05 -35.02
CA GLY A 147 -34.74 11.45 -35.33
C GLY A 147 -34.28 12.27 -34.12
N GLU A 148 -33.77 11.62 -33.06
CA GLU A 148 -33.29 12.29 -31.85
C GLU A 148 -31.85 12.81 -31.98
N ILE A 149 -31.10 12.30 -32.95
CA ILE A 149 -29.74 12.75 -33.32
C ILE A 149 -29.63 12.84 -34.85
N ASP A 150 -28.72 13.67 -35.35
CA ASP A 150 -28.41 13.79 -36.78
C ASP A 150 -27.32 12.81 -37.24
N GLU A 151 -27.12 12.70 -38.56
CA GLU A 151 -26.11 11.82 -39.15
C GLU A 151 -24.67 12.21 -38.75
N GLU A 152 -24.39 13.50 -38.54
CA GLU A 152 -23.06 13.97 -38.15
C GLU A 152 -22.72 13.52 -36.72
N THR A 153 -23.66 13.70 -35.80
CA THR A 153 -23.56 13.26 -34.40
C THR A 153 -23.48 11.74 -34.32
N SER A 154 -24.29 11.03 -35.11
CA SER A 154 -24.24 9.57 -35.19
C SER A 154 -22.85 9.07 -35.63
N LYS A 155 -22.23 9.69 -36.65
CA LYS A 155 -20.88 9.33 -37.10
C LYS A 155 -19.81 9.70 -36.08
N LYS A 156 -19.97 10.84 -35.40
CA LYS A 156 -19.01 11.33 -34.38
C LYS A 156 -18.99 10.47 -33.12
N PHE A 157 -20.14 9.96 -32.70
CA PHE A 157 -20.31 9.16 -31.48
C PHE A 157 -20.67 7.70 -31.79
N ASP A 158 -20.20 7.16 -32.91
CA ASP A 158 -20.49 5.79 -33.35
C ASP A 158 -19.91 4.71 -32.42
N HIS A 159 -19.01 5.08 -31.51
CA HIS A 159 -18.42 4.22 -30.49
C HIS A 159 -18.27 4.94 -29.15
N LEU A 160 -18.24 4.14 -28.08
CA LEU A 160 -17.89 4.58 -26.73
C LEU A 160 -16.50 4.06 -26.35
N ASN A 161 -15.62 4.96 -25.95
CA ASN A 161 -14.35 4.60 -25.33
C ASN A 161 -14.55 4.44 -23.82
N LEU A 162 -14.08 3.32 -23.28
CA LEU A 162 -14.27 2.94 -21.88
C LEU A 162 -12.95 2.53 -21.24
N VAL A 163 -12.67 3.10 -20.08
CA VAL A 163 -11.62 2.61 -19.18
C VAL A 163 -12.18 2.39 -17.78
N GLY A 164 -11.90 1.21 -17.23
CA GLY A 164 -12.26 0.84 -15.88
C GLY A 164 -11.12 1.08 -14.87
N ILE A 165 -11.50 1.45 -13.65
CA ILE A 165 -10.63 1.45 -12.47
C ILE A 165 -11.34 0.66 -11.38
N VAL A 166 -10.63 -0.28 -10.76
CA VAL A 166 -11.23 -1.17 -9.76
C VAL A 166 -11.19 -0.53 -8.37
N GLY A 167 -12.37 -0.10 -7.89
CA GLY A 167 -12.61 0.36 -6.53
C GLY A 167 -13.39 -0.67 -5.74
N SER A 168 -12.69 -1.43 -4.88
CA SER A 168 -13.27 -2.47 -4.02
C SER A 168 -12.37 -2.70 -2.80
N ILE A 169 -12.97 -2.98 -1.64
CA ILE A 169 -12.21 -3.40 -0.46
C ILE A 169 -11.88 -4.90 -0.47
N ASP A 170 -12.64 -5.69 -1.24
CA ASP A 170 -12.62 -7.15 -1.16
C ASP A 170 -11.38 -7.77 -1.83
N ASN A 171 -10.67 -6.99 -2.66
CA ASN A 171 -9.56 -7.40 -3.50
C ASN A 171 -9.85 -8.68 -4.30
N ASP A 172 -11.04 -8.73 -4.89
CA ASP A 172 -11.63 -9.92 -5.53
C ASP A 172 -11.61 -9.89 -7.05
N PHE A 173 -11.06 -8.83 -7.65
CA PHE A 173 -11.00 -8.64 -9.10
C PHE A 173 -9.73 -9.24 -9.72
N SER A 174 -9.90 -10.22 -10.59
CA SER A 174 -8.77 -10.88 -11.26
C SER A 174 -8.00 -9.93 -12.17
N GLY A 175 -6.68 -9.94 -12.08
CA GLY A 175 -5.77 -9.17 -12.93
C GLY A 175 -5.16 -7.93 -12.26
N THR A 176 -5.55 -7.60 -11.03
CA THR A 176 -4.86 -6.58 -10.23
C THR A 176 -4.40 -7.18 -8.90
N ASP A 177 -3.19 -6.85 -8.46
CA ASP A 177 -2.66 -7.34 -7.18
C ASP A 177 -3.35 -6.69 -5.97
N MET A 178 -3.79 -5.44 -6.15
CA MET A 178 -4.51 -4.67 -5.15
C MET A 178 -5.58 -3.80 -5.82
N THR A 179 -6.80 -3.84 -5.29
CA THR A 179 -7.89 -2.92 -5.63
C THR A 179 -7.86 -1.67 -4.75
N ILE A 180 -8.36 -0.55 -5.26
CA ILE A 180 -8.42 0.70 -4.47
C ILE A 180 -9.37 0.50 -3.28
N GLY A 181 -8.84 0.66 -2.07
CA GLY A 181 -9.55 0.59 -0.80
C GLY A 181 -9.25 -0.66 0.01
N ALA A 182 -8.64 -1.69 -0.58
CA ALA A 182 -8.30 -2.92 0.13
C ALA A 182 -7.25 -2.69 1.24
N ASP A 183 -6.24 -1.85 0.97
CA ASP A 183 -5.22 -1.49 1.95
C ASP A 183 -5.82 -0.68 3.11
N THR A 184 -6.67 0.30 2.80
CA THR A 184 -7.39 1.07 3.83
C THR A 184 -8.29 0.15 4.68
N ALA A 185 -8.99 -0.81 4.07
CA ALA A 185 -9.80 -1.78 4.82
C ALA A 185 -8.95 -2.61 5.78
N LEU A 186 -7.76 -3.06 5.37
CA LEU A 186 -6.80 -3.74 6.26
C LEU A 186 -6.38 -2.86 7.44
N HIS A 187 -6.12 -1.56 7.20
CA HIS A 187 -5.85 -0.60 8.27
C HIS A 187 -7.01 -0.54 9.28
N ARG A 188 -8.26 -0.50 8.81
CA ARG A 188 -9.45 -0.47 9.69
C ARG A 188 -9.60 -1.77 10.50
N ILE A 189 -9.37 -2.92 9.86
CA ILE A 189 -9.45 -4.23 10.52
C ILE A 189 -8.40 -4.33 11.63
N LEU A 190 -7.15 -3.99 11.33
CA LEU A 190 -6.06 -4.07 12.32
C LEU A 190 -6.24 -3.06 13.46
N GLU A 191 -6.71 -1.84 13.19
CA GLU A 191 -6.99 -0.87 14.25
C GLU A 191 -8.07 -1.38 15.22
N ALA A 192 -9.13 -2.01 14.70
CA ALA A 192 -10.17 -2.60 15.53
C ALA A 192 -9.63 -3.81 16.33
N ILE A 193 -8.85 -4.68 15.71
CA ILE A 193 -8.24 -5.83 16.40
C ILE A 193 -7.27 -5.36 17.48
N ASP A 194 -6.37 -4.42 17.18
CA ASP A 194 -5.40 -3.90 18.14
C ASP A 194 -6.08 -3.23 19.34
N SER A 195 -7.22 -2.57 19.11
CA SER A 195 -8.05 -2.00 20.18
C SER A 195 -8.62 -3.10 21.10
N ILE A 196 -9.05 -4.21 20.52
CA ILE A 196 -9.59 -5.38 21.25
C ILE A 196 -8.50 -6.14 22.00
N VAL A 197 -7.29 -6.24 21.45
CA VAL A 197 -6.17 -6.96 22.07
C VAL A 197 -5.95 -6.51 23.52
N SER A 198 -6.08 -5.21 23.80
CA SER A 198 -5.90 -4.64 25.14
C SER A 198 -6.89 -5.20 26.18
N THR A 199 -8.20 -5.25 25.88
CA THR A 199 -9.22 -5.81 26.78
C THR A 199 -9.16 -7.33 26.84
N ALA A 200 -8.83 -7.95 25.70
CA ALA A 200 -8.82 -9.39 25.58
C ALA A 200 -7.67 -10.04 26.36
N PHE A 201 -6.50 -9.39 26.37
CA PHE A 201 -5.34 -9.81 27.15
C PHE A 201 -5.61 -9.73 28.67
N SER A 202 -6.35 -8.71 29.12
CA SER A 202 -6.72 -8.51 30.53
C SER A 202 -7.62 -9.62 31.06
N HIS A 203 -8.61 -10.06 30.27
CA HIS A 203 -9.61 -11.05 30.70
C HIS A 203 -9.36 -12.48 30.22
N GLN A 204 -8.25 -12.75 29.54
CA GLN A 204 -7.92 -14.05 28.94
C GLN A 204 -9.05 -14.62 28.04
N ARG A 205 -9.59 -13.75 27.18
CA ARG A 205 -10.77 -14.04 26.34
C ARG A 205 -10.39 -14.55 24.95
N THR A 206 -11.38 -15.18 24.33
CA THR A 206 -11.33 -15.55 22.91
C THR A 206 -12.22 -14.60 22.12
N PHE A 207 -11.69 -13.97 21.09
CA PHE A 207 -12.44 -13.06 20.22
C PHE A 207 -12.58 -13.64 18.82
N ILE A 208 -13.83 -13.68 18.35
CA ILE A 208 -14.20 -14.06 16.98
C ILE A 208 -14.44 -12.76 16.21
N MET A 209 -13.57 -12.46 15.26
CA MET A 209 -13.59 -11.25 14.46
C MET A 209 -14.17 -11.55 13.09
N GLU A 210 -15.34 -10.99 12.79
CA GLU A 210 -15.96 -11.12 11.47
C GLU A 210 -15.49 -9.99 10.54
N VAL A 211 -14.90 -10.39 9.41
CA VAL A 211 -14.22 -9.53 8.44
C VAL A 211 -14.93 -9.59 7.10
N MET A 212 -15.06 -8.44 6.43
CA MET A 212 -15.67 -8.33 5.10
C MET A 212 -14.78 -8.97 4.02
N GLY A 213 -15.32 -9.15 2.83
CA GLY A 213 -14.60 -9.68 1.68
C GLY A 213 -15.50 -10.32 0.63
N ARG A 214 -16.82 -10.29 0.83
CA ARG A 214 -17.87 -10.96 0.06
C ARG A 214 -17.56 -12.44 -0.09
N ASN A 215 -17.06 -12.84 -1.26
CA ASN A 215 -16.70 -14.22 -1.60
C ASN A 215 -15.18 -14.39 -1.69
N CYS A 216 -14.41 -13.44 -1.18
CA CYS A 216 -12.96 -13.38 -1.18
C CYS A 216 -12.39 -13.40 0.24
N GLY A 217 -11.51 -14.35 0.52
CA GLY A 217 -10.80 -14.45 1.79
C GLY A 217 -9.62 -13.50 1.97
N TYR A 218 -9.35 -12.58 1.03
CA TYR A 218 -8.10 -11.81 1.00
C TYR A 218 -7.88 -11.00 2.28
N LEU A 219 -8.88 -10.19 2.66
CA LEU A 219 -8.84 -9.41 3.89
C LEU A 219 -8.65 -10.31 5.12
N ALA A 220 -9.39 -11.41 5.20
CA ALA A 220 -9.32 -12.35 6.30
C ALA A 220 -7.93 -13.02 6.42
N VAL A 221 -7.35 -13.50 5.33
CA VAL A 221 -5.99 -14.11 5.30
C VAL A 221 -4.93 -13.08 5.72
N LYS A 222 -4.96 -11.89 5.12
CA LYS A 222 -4.00 -10.82 5.42
C LYS A 222 -4.10 -10.36 6.87
N SER A 223 -5.31 -10.10 7.36
CA SER A 223 -5.52 -9.73 8.76
C SER A 223 -5.08 -10.84 9.72
N ALA A 224 -5.41 -12.10 9.43
CA ALA A 224 -5.01 -13.24 10.26
C ALA A 224 -3.49 -13.36 10.43
N LEU A 225 -2.72 -13.13 9.35
CA LEU A 225 -1.27 -13.05 9.41
C LEU A 225 -0.79 -11.90 10.28
N MET A 226 -1.32 -10.70 10.05
CA MET A 226 -0.89 -9.44 10.66
C MET A 226 -1.32 -9.25 12.13
N CYS A 227 -2.20 -10.12 12.66
CA CYS A 227 -2.67 -10.10 14.03
C CYS A 227 -2.39 -11.38 14.83
N GLU A 228 -1.56 -12.29 14.31
CA GLU A 228 -1.26 -13.59 14.95
C GLU A 228 -2.54 -14.41 15.27
N ALA A 229 -3.49 -14.48 14.33
CA ALA A 229 -4.75 -15.20 14.54
C ALA A 229 -4.52 -16.71 14.72
N ASP A 230 -5.20 -17.29 15.72
CA ASP A 230 -5.10 -18.70 16.08
C ASP A 230 -5.84 -19.61 15.12
N TYR A 231 -6.90 -19.10 14.49
CA TYR A 231 -7.70 -19.85 13.51
C TYR A 231 -8.32 -18.91 12.47
N LEU A 232 -8.53 -19.43 11.25
CA LEU A 232 -9.03 -18.67 10.10
C LEU A 232 -10.10 -19.47 9.36
N PHE A 233 -11.23 -18.82 9.08
CA PHE A 233 -12.30 -19.35 8.24
C PHE A 233 -12.45 -18.50 6.97
N ILE A 234 -12.23 -19.13 5.81
CA ILE A 234 -12.36 -18.52 4.48
C ILE A 234 -13.00 -19.49 3.49
N ARG A 235 -13.50 -18.97 2.38
CA ARG A 235 -14.15 -19.75 1.32
C ARG A 235 -13.17 -20.52 0.44
N GLU A 236 -12.00 -19.95 0.18
CA GLU A 236 -10.95 -20.55 -0.66
C GLU A 236 -10.24 -21.72 0.03
N TRP A 237 -10.38 -21.83 1.35
CA TRP A 237 -9.87 -22.94 2.14
C TRP A 237 -10.96 -23.37 3.14
N PRO A 238 -12.02 -24.02 2.64
CA PRO A 238 -13.16 -24.41 3.44
C PRO A 238 -12.77 -25.44 4.49
N GLN A 239 -13.44 -25.39 5.63
CA GLN A 239 -13.10 -26.27 6.74
C GLN A 239 -13.75 -27.65 6.59
N LYS A 240 -13.03 -28.69 7.03
CA LYS A 240 -13.56 -30.06 7.13
C LYS A 240 -14.67 -30.12 8.19
N LEU A 241 -15.52 -31.14 8.14
CA LEU A 241 -16.65 -31.27 9.08
C LEU A 241 -16.21 -31.42 10.55
N ASP A 242 -14.98 -31.87 10.79
CA ASP A 242 -14.33 -31.96 12.12
C ASP A 242 -13.69 -30.63 12.57
N TRP A 243 -14.01 -29.50 11.91
CA TRP A 243 -13.52 -28.18 12.30
C TRP A 243 -13.82 -27.80 13.75
N PRO A 244 -14.95 -28.19 14.38
CA PRO A 244 -15.20 -27.83 15.77
C PRO A 244 -14.15 -28.43 16.72
N ASP A 245 -13.76 -29.69 16.48
CA ASP A 245 -12.73 -30.39 17.26
C ASP A 245 -11.35 -29.76 17.02
N LYS A 246 -10.99 -29.53 15.77
CA LYS A 246 -9.72 -28.86 15.42
C LYS A 246 -9.61 -27.47 16.02
N LEU A 247 -10.67 -26.67 15.94
CA LEU A 247 -10.71 -25.35 16.55
C LEU A 247 -10.42 -25.45 18.06
N CYS A 248 -11.08 -26.38 18.75
CA CYS A 248 -10.92 -26.57 20.18
C CYS A 248 -9.48 -26.99 20.54
N GLU A 249 -8.91 -27.96 19.83
CA GLU A 249 -7.53 -28.40 20.00
C GLU A 249 -6.52 -27.26 19.80
N HIS A 250 -6.72 -26.46 18.76
CA HIS A 250 -5.86 -25.32 18.44
C HIS A 250 -5.87 -24.26 19.54
N VAL A 251 -7.07 -23.87 20.00
CA VAL A 251 -7.23 -22.85 21.04
C VAL A 251 -6.65 -23.33 22.37
N GLN A 252 -6.92 -24.58 22.77
CA GLN A 252 -6.34 -25.16 23.99
C GLN A 252 -4.81 -25.22 23.92
N ARG A 253 -4.27 -25.63 22.77
CA ARG A 253 -2.82 -25.69 22.54
C ARG A 253 -2.20 -24.30 22.67
N ALA A 254 -2.77 -23.27 22.04
CA ALA A 254 -2.28 -21.89 22.12
C ALA A 254 -2.25 -21.38 23.57
N ARG A 255 -3.28 -21.67 24.38
CA ARG A 255 -3.32 -21.31 25.80
C ARG A 255 -2.29 -22.05 26.63
N LYS A 256 -2.07 -23.34 26.36
CA LYS A 256 -1.05 -24.15 27.04
C LYS A 256 0.37 -23.56 26.86
N TYR A 257 0.62 -22.92 25.71
CA TYR A 257 1.89 -22.23 25.42
C TYR A 257 1.96 -20.80 25.96
N GLY A 258 1.03 -20.41 26.84
CA GLY A 258 1.06 -19.11 27.52
C GLY A 258 0.36 -17.98 26.77
N LYS A 259 -0.29 -18.25 25.62
CA LYS A 259 -1.08 -17.23 24.93
C LYS A 259 -2.33 -16.94 25.74
N ARG A 260 -2.41 -15.75 26.31
CA ARG A 260 -3.55 -15.29 27.12
C ARG A 260 -4.78 -14.95 26.28
N LEU A 261 -4.55 -14.56 25.03
CA LEU A 261 -5.57 -14.08 24.09
C LEU A 261 -5.67 -15.05 22.91
N ASN A 262 -6.88 -15.42 22.52
CA ASN A 262 -7.12 -16.10 21.25
C ASN A 262 -7.91 -15.22 20.29
N ILE A 263 -7.43 -15.08 19.06
CA ILE A 263 -8.10 -14.35 17.99
C ILE A 263 -8.46 -15.33 16.88
N ILE A 264 -9.73 -15.36 16.50
CA ILE A 264 -10.23 -16.17 15.40
C ILE A 264 -10.80 -15.22 14.36
N ILE A 265 -10.32 -15.33 13.11
CA ILE A 265 -10.83 -14.53 12.00
C ILE A 265 -11.85 -15.35 11.21
N VAL A 266 -13.03 -14.79 10.99
CA VAL A 266 -14.09 -15.37 10.18
C VAL A 266 -14.40 -14.42 9.02
N SER A 267 -14.16 -14.85 7.79
CA SER A 267 -14.63 -14.10 6.61
C SER A 267 -16.16 -14.21 6.52
N GLU A 268 -16.84 -13.12 6.12
CA GLU A 268 -18.30 -13.13 5.91
C GLU A 268 -18.75 -14.20 4.90
N GLY A 269 -17.87 -14.62 3.99
CA GLY A 269 -18.12 -15.65 2.99
C GLY A 269 -17.72 -17.08 3.41
N ALA A 270 -17.34 -17.31 4.67
CA ALA A 270 -16.80 -18.58 5.15
C ALA A 270 -17.79 -19.76 5.02
N VAL A 271 -17.29 -20.91 4.57
CA VAL A 271 -18.06 -22.13 4.37
C VAL A 271 -17.29 -23.38 4.79
N ASP A 272 -18.01 -24.47 5.03
CA ASP A 272 -17.46 -25.82 5.16
C ASP A 272 -17.28 -26.51 3.79
N LEU A 273 -16.72 -27.73 3.79
CA LEU A 273 -16.55 -28.54 2.58
C LEU A 273 -17.87 -28.89 1.85
N ASN A 274 -18.99 -28.88 2.56
CA ASN A 274 -20.30 -29.12 1.95
C ASN A 274 -20.85 -27.86 1.26
N GLY A 275 -20.29 -26.69 1.55
CA GLY A 275 -20.75 -25.38 1.10
C GLY A 275 -21.71 -24.72 2.10
N ALA A 276 -21.90 -25.29 3.28
CA ALA A 276 -22.72 -24.69 4.32
C ALA A 276 -21.96 -23.53 4.97
N ALA A 277 -22.66 -22.42 5.24
CA ALA A 277 -22.06 -21.24 5.85
C ALA A 277 -21.56 -21.53 7.27
N ILE A 278 -20.36 -21.04 7.59
CA ILE A 278 -19.82 -21.05 8.95
C ILE A 278 -19.92 -19.64 9.49
N THR A 279 -20.84 -19.41 10.44
CA THR A 279 -21.05 -18.08 11.03
C THR A 279 -20.18 -17.86 12.27
N SER A 280 -19.91 -16.59 12.58
CA SER A 280 -19.19 -16.19 13.80
C SER A 280 -19.88 -16.69 15.08
N GLU A 281 -21.21 -16.75 15.11
CA GLU A 281 -21.97 -17.28 16.25
C GLU A 281 -21.83 -18.81 16.38
N MET A 282 -21.78 -19.56 15.27
CA MET A 282 -21.50 -21.00 15.32
C MET A 282 -20.12 -21.29 15.92
N VAL A 283 -19.10 -20.52 15.52
CA VAL A 283 -17.74 -20.62 16.05
C VAL A 283 -17.72 -20.32 17.55
N LYS A 284 -18.44 -19.28 17.98
CA LYS A 284 -18.58 -18.93 19.40
C LYS A 284 -19.24 -20.06 20.19
N ASN A 285 -20.36 -20.61 19.73
CA ASN A 285 -21.09 -21.68 20.43
C ASN A 285 -20.21 -22.91 20.61
N VAL A 286 -19.45 -23.31 19.60
CA VAL A 286 -18.48 -24.41 19.71
C VAL A 286 -17.48 -24.18 20.85
N LEU A 287 -16.92 -22.98 20.96
CA LEU A 287 -15.94 -22.65 22.01
C LEU A 287 -16.56 -22.58 23.41
N VAL A 288 -17.78 -22.05 23.52
CA VAL A 288 -18.50 -21.97 24.80
C VAL A 288 -18.92 -23.37 25.25
N ASP A 289 -19.55 -24.14 24.38
CA ASP A 289 -20.11 -25.44 24.74
C ASP A 289 -19.02 -26.47 25.04
N ARG A 290 -17.97 -26.54 24.20
CA ARG A 290 -16.91 -27.56 24.32
C ARG A 290 -15.77 -27.17 25.25
N LEU A 291 -15.39 -25.89 25.27
CA LEU A 291 -14.23 -25.42 26.06
C LEU A 291 -14.60 -24.60 27.30
N GLN A 292 -15.88 -24.23 27.48
CA GLN A 292 -16.33 -23.37 28.58
C GLN A 292 -15.53 -22.06 28.66
N GLN A 293 -15.11 -21.54 27.50
CA GLN A 293 -14.33 -20.31 27.41
C GLN A 293 -15.21 -19.08 27.22
N ASP A 294 -14.77 -17.96 27.80
CA ASP A 294 -15.40 -16.66 27.59
C ASP A 294 -15.08 -16.13 26.17
N ALA A 295 -15.97 -16.46 25.22
CA ALA A 295 -15.87 -16.11 23.82
C ALA A 295 -16.78 -14.91 23.46
N ARG A 296 -16.28 -13.99 22.64
CA ARG A 296 -17.02 -12.81 22.17
C ARG A 296 -16.93 -12.67 20.66
N VAL A 297 -18.06 -12.37 20.03
CA VAL A 297 -18.13 -12.06 18.60
C VAL A 297 -18.06 -10.55 18.43
N THR A 298 -17.22 -10.10 17.49
CA THR A 298 -17.18 -8.72 17.03
C THR A 298 -17.36 -8.71 15.52
N VAL A 299 -18.49 -8.20 15.06
CA VAL A 299 -18.74 -7.93 13.65
C VAL A 299 -18.28 -6.52 13.34
N LEU A 300 -17.17 -6.40 12.58
CA LEU A 300 -16.62 -5.09 12.24
C LEU A 300 -17.58 -4.29 11.34
N GLY A 301 -18.26 -4.99 10.42
CA GLY A 301 -19.21 -4.38 9.50
C GLY A 301 -18.58 -3.24 8.68
N HIS A 302 -19.34 -2.17 8.47
CA HIS A 302 -19.01 -1.08 7.54
C HIS A 302 -17.87 -0.16 8.00
N VAL A 303 -17.32 -0.32 9.21
CA VAL A 303 -16.10 0.42 9.60
C VAL A 303 -14.94 0.13 8.65
N GLN A 304 -14.96 -1.04 8.00
CA GLN A 304 -14.00 -1.47 6.97
C GLN A 304 -14.16 -0.72 5.65
N ARG A 305 -15.34 -0.13 5.40
CA ARG A 305 -15.67 0.72 4.25
C ARG A 305 -15.62 2.21 4.59
N GLY A 306 -15.24 2.59 5.81
CA GLY A 306 -15.17 3.98 6.23
C GLY A 306 -13.75 4.49 6.44
N GLY A 307 -13.66 5.76 6.85
CA GLY A 307 -12.40 6.42 7.24
C GLY A 307 -11.66 7.08 6.10
N SER A 308 -10.62 7.83 6.45
CA SER A 308 -9.73 8.44 5.47
C SER A 308 -8.88 7.38 4.76
N PRO A 309 -8.67 7.50 3.43
CA PRO A 309 -7.83 6.54 2.70
C PRO A 309 -6.39 6.52 3.21
N SER A 310 -5.76 5.34 3.19
CA SER A 310 -4.34 5.15 3.47
C SER A 310 -3.47 5.87 2.44
N ALA A 311 -2.19 6.08 2.77
CA ALA A 311 -1.26 6.70 1.83
C ALA A 311 -1.14 5.88 0.54
N PHE A 312 -1.11 4.55 0.66
CA PHE A 312 -1.05 3.63 -0.48
C PHE A 312 -2.26 3.79 -1.41
N ASP A 313 -3.49 3.76 -0.89
CA ASP A 313 -4.69 3.87 -1.72
C ASP A 313 -4.79 5.24 -2.41
N ARG A 314 -4.37 6.33 -1.75
CA ARG A 314 -4.32 7.67 -2.39
C ARG A 314 -3.35 7.71 -3.55
N ILE A 315 -2.16 7.12 -3.39
CA ILE A 315 -1.10 7.08 -4.40
C ILE A 315 -1.51 6.17 -5.55
N LEU A 316 -2.00 4.97 -5.24
CA LEU A 316 -2.46 3.99 -6.22
C LEU A 316 -3.57 4.58 -7.10
N ALA A 317 -4.61 5.11 -6.47
CA ALA A 317 -5.74 5.70 -7.17
C ALA A 317 -5.34 6.92 -8.01
N SER A 318 -4.43 7.76 -7.51
CA SER A 318 -3.91 8.90 -8.27
C SER A 318 -3.16 8.46 -9.53
N ARG A 319 -2.35 7.40 -9.44
CA ARG A 319 -1.66 6.81 -10.59
C ARG A 319 -2.66 6.19 -11.58
N MET A 320 -3.62 5.40 -11.08
CA MET A 320 -4.63 4.76 -11.92
C MET A 320 -5.49 5.78 -12.68
N GLY A 321 -5.91 6.85 -12.03
CA GLY A 321 -6.67 7.93 -12.67
C GLY A 321 -5.91 8.63 -13.79
N ALA A 322 -4.60 8.86 -13.61
CA ALA A 322 -3.76 9.45 -14.65
C ALA A 322 -3.64 8.51 -15.87
N HIS A 323 -3.36 7.23 -15.63
CA HIS A 323 -3.30 6.22 -16.68
C HIS A 323 -4.63 6.04 -17.40
N ALA A 324 -5.77 6.19 -16.72
CA ALA A 324 -7.08 6.07 -17.36
C ALA A 324 -7.30 7.17 -18.41
N VAL A 325 -6.92 8.41 -18.11
CA VAL A 325 -7.01 9.52 -19.08
C VAL A 325 -6.10 9.27 -20.28
N LEU A 326 -4.84 8.90 -20.03
CA LEU A 326 -3.88 8.61 -21.12
C LEU A 326 -4.38 7.46 -21.99
N CYS A 327 -4.92 6.40 -21.38
CA CYS A 327 -5.47 5.26 -22.10
C CYS A 327 -6.69 5.63 -22.97
N LEU A 328 -7.56 6.54 -22.51
CA LEU A 328 -8.68 7.04 -23.30
C LEU A 328 -8.23 7.90 -24.49
N LEU A 329 -7.19 8.72 -24.31
CA LEU A 329 -6.64 9.53 -25.41
C LEU A 329 -5.93 8.70 -26.47
N GLU A 330 -5.46 7.50 -26.13
CA GLU A 330 -4.90 6.53 -27.08
C GLU A 330 -5.97 5.63 -27.71
N ALA A 331 -7.19 5.62 -27.18
CA ALA A 331 -8.24 4.72 -27.62
C ALA A 331 -8.73 5.10 -29.02
N THR A 332 -8.96 4.06 -29.81
CA THR A 332 -9.55 4.11 -31.14
C THR A 332 -10.82 3.26 -31.18
N LYS A 333 -11.61 3.37 -32.25
CA LYS A 333 -12.82 2.55 -32.46
C LYS A 333 -12.58 1.04 -32.31
N THR A 334 -11.39 0.55 -32.67
CA THR A 334 -11.03 -0.88 -32.60
C THR A 334 -10.35 -1.28 -31.28
N SER A 335 -10.10 -0.32 -30.39
CA SER A 335 -9.45 -0.60 -29.12
C SER A 335 -10.37 -1.45 -28.22
N GLU A 336 -9.81 -2.45 -27.54
CA GLU A 336 -10.54 -3.18 -26.51
C GLU A 336 -10.74 -2.31 -25.26
N PRO A 337 -11.82 -2.53 -24.49
CA PRO A 337 -12.02 -1.83 -23.23
C PRO A 337 -10.96 -2.31 -22.23
N LYS A 338 -10.31 -1.35 -21.57
CA LYS A 338 -9.18 -1.62 -20.68
C LYS A 338 -9.55 -1.36 -19.22
N VAL A 339 -8.92 -2.09 -18.31
CA VAL A 339 -8.91 -1.81 -16.88
C VAL A 339 -7.49 -1.44 -16.49
N VAL A 340 -7.37 -0.38 -15.69
CA VAL A 340 -6.09 0.02 -15.11
C VAL A 340 -5.85 -0.81 -13.86
N CYS A 341 -4.81 -1.64 -13.88
CA CYS A 341 -4.49 -2.60 -12.84
C CYS A 341 -3.10 -2.29 -12.22
N LEU A 342 -2.90 -2.76 -10.99
CA LEU A 342 -1.59 -2.83 -10.37
C LEU A 342 -1.00 -4.23 -10.58
N ASN A 343 0.22 -4.29 -11.09
CA ASN A 343 1.03 -5.50 -11.11
C ASN A 343 2.37 -5.20 -10.44
N ALA A 344 2.63 -5.85 -9.32
CA ALA A 344 3.67 -5.57 -8.34
C ALA A 344 3.68 -4.11 -7.85
N ASN A 345 4.42 -3.24 -8.53
CA ASN A 345 4.47 -1.81 -8.25
C ASN A 345 4.32 -0.96 -9.54
N THR A 346 3.97 -1.59 -10.65
CA THR A 346 3.76 -0.95 -11.96
C THR A 346 2.29 -0.94 -12.33
N ILE A 347 1.87 0.14 -12.99
CA ILE A 347 0.51 0.22 -13.53
C ILE A 347 0.51 -0.42 -14.91
N GLU A 348 -0.42 -1.33 -15.13
CA GLU A 348 -0.63 -2.02 -16.40
C GLU A 348 -2.07 -1.80 -16.89
N HIS A 349 -2.28 -1.98 -18.19
CA HIS A 349 -3.61 -1.91 -18.80
C HIS A 349 -4.00 -3.31 -19.28
N GLN A 350 -5.00 -3.89 -18.64
CA GLN A 350 -5.48 -5.23 -18.99
C GLN A 350 -6.82 -5.16 -19.71
N SER A 351 -7.13 -6.19 -20.49
CA SER A 351 -8.43 -6.30 -21.17
C SER A 351 -9.53 -6.54 -20.14
N LEU A 352 -10.53 -5.64 -20.09
CA LEU A 352 -11.65 -5.69 -19.15
C LEU A 352 -12.37 -7.05 -19.21
N MET A 353 -12.61 -7.53 -20.43
CA MET A 353 -13.31 -8.80 -20.66
C MET A 353 -12.55 -10.00 -20.07
N LYS A 354 -11.22 -10.02 -20.21
CA LYS A 354 -10.38 -11.11 -19.66
C LYS A 354 -10.43 -11.12 -18.14
N CYS A 355 -10.33 -9.95 -17.51
CA CYS A 355 -10.40 -9.82 -16.05
C CYS A 355 -11.76 -10.23 -15.49
N VAL A 356 -12.85 -9.77 -16.11
CA VAL A 356 -14.22 -10.12 -15.71
C VAL A 356 -14.45 -11.63 -15.86
N LYS A 357 -14.09 -12.21 -17.01
CA LYS A 357 -14.21 -13.66 -17.25
C LYS A 357 -13.44 -14.48 -16.21
N SER A 358 -12.19 -14.11 -15.93
CA SER A 358 -11.37 -14.79 -14.92
C SER A 358 -12.00 -14.70 -13.52
N THR A 359 -12.64 -13.58 -13.18
CA THR A 359 -13.35 -13.43 -11.90
C THR A 359 -14.57 -14.36 -11.81
N PHE A 360 -15.33 -14.51 -12.89
CA PHE A 360 -16.42 -15.50 -12.96
C PHE A 360 -15.93 -16.95 -12.88
N GLU A 361 -14.77 -17.27 -13.46
CA GLU A 361 -14.18 -18.61 -13.38
C GLU A 361 -13.84 -19.01 -11.93
N ILE A 362 -13.45 -18.07 -11.07
CA ILE A 362 -13.23 -18.32 -9.64
C ILE A 362 -14.54 -18.71 -8.95
N ALA A 363 -15.62 -17.96 -9.20
CA ALA A 363 -16.93 -18.25 -8.62
C ALA A 363 -17.41 -19.65 -9.02
N ASN A 364 -17.28 -20.00 -10.30
CA ASN A 364 -17.64 -21.31 -10.83
C ASN A 364 -16.79 -22.44 -10.22
N ALA A 365 -15.48 -22.23 -10.04
CA ALA A 365 -14.60 -23.21 -9.41
C ALA A 365 -15.02 -23.50 -7.95
N ILE A 366 -15.38 -22.47 -7.20
CA ILE A 366 -15.89 -22.62 -5.83
C ILE A 366 -17.23 -23.38 -5.81
N GLU A 367 -18.16 -23.07 -6.71
CA GLU A 367 -19.45 -23.76 -6.81
C GLU A 367 -19.29 -25.24 -7.15
N GLN A 368 -18.32 -25.56 -8.02
CA GLN A 368 -17.93 -26.92 -8.37
C GLN A 368 -17.09 -27.63 -7.29
N LYS A 369 -16.82 -26.98 -6.16
CA LYS A 369 -15.97 -27.48 -5.05
C LYS A 369 -14.51 -27.77 -5.47
N ASP A 370 -14.05 -27.13 -6.54
CA ASP A 370 -12.64 -27.14 -6.98
C ASP A 370 -11.89 -25.98 -6.32
N PHE A 371 -11.65 -26.12 -5.02
CA PHE A 371 -11.02 -25.08 -4.19
C PHE A 371 -9.54 -24.86 -4.55
N ASP A 372 -8.83 -25.89 -5.02
CA ASP A 372 -7.44 -25.76 -5.45
C ASP A 372 -7.32 -24.90 -6.72
N LYS A 373 -8.24 -25.07 -7.68
CA LYS A 373 -8.32 -24.19 -8.85
C LYS A 373 -8.71 -22.76 -8.44
N ALA A 374 -9.68 -22.60 -7.54
CA ALA A 374 -10.06 -21.28 -7.04
C ALA A 374 -8.86 -20.55 -6.38
N LEU A 375 -8.08 -21.25 -5.56
CA LEU A 375 -6.88 -20.71 -4.92
C LEU A 375 -5.82 -20.28 -5.94
N LYS A 376 -5.57 -21.10 -6.97
CA LYS A 376 -4.62 -20.77 -8.05
C LYS A 376 -5.07 -19.54 -8.84
N LEU A 377 -6.38 -19.43 -9.12
CA LEU A 377 -6.95 -18.30 -9.86
C LEU A 377 -6.92 -16.98 -9.05
N ARG A 378 -6.91 -17.03 -7.71
CA ARG A 378 -6.67 -15.85 -6.85
C ARG A 378 -5.22 -15.32 -6.95
N GLY A 379 -4.31 -16.12 -7.50
CA GLY A 379 -2.92 -15.73 -7.76
C GLY A 379 -1.93 -16.20 -6.69
N GLN A 380 -0.66 -16.25 -7.09
CA GLN A 380 0.44 -16.80 -6.29
C GLN A 380 0.62 -16.08 -4.96
N SER A 381 0.40 -14.77 -4.91
CA SER A 381 0.49 -13.98 -3.68
C SER A 381 -0.53 -14.47 -2.63
N PHE A 382 -1.78 -14.70 -3.04
CA PHE A 382 -2.83 -15.20 -2.15
C PHE A 382 -2.48 -16.58 -1.59
N GLU A 383 -2.12 -17.51 -2.47
CA GLU A 383 -1.71 -18.87 -2.11
C GLU A 383 -0.52 -18.85 -1.12
N GLN A 384 0.50 -18.05 -1.41
CA GLN A 384 1.67 -17.93 -0.56
C GLN A 384 1.32 -17.35 0.82
N ASN A 385 0.44 -16.34 0.91
CA ASN A 385 0.00 -15.81 2.20
C ASN A 385 -0.72 -16.89 3.03
N LEU A 386 -1.57 -17.71 2.40
CA LEU A 386 -2.27 -18.80 3.07
C LEU A 386 -1.30 -19.90 3.55
N VAL A 387 -0.30 -20.25 2.74
CA VAL A 387 0.76 -21.21 3.13
C VAL A 387 1.56 -20.67 4.31
N THR A 388 1.99 -19.41 4.23
CA THR A 388 2.69 -18.71 5.32
C THR A 388 1.86 -18.71 6.61
N TYR A 389 0.55 -18.45 6.52
CA TYR A 389 -0.36 -18.49 7.68
C TYR A 389 -0.38 -19.88 8.31
N LYS A 390 -0.58 -20.93 7.50
CA LYS A 390 -0.59 -22.32 7.97
C LYS A 390 0.72 -22.70 8.67
N GLN A 391 1.87 -22.24 8.16
CA GLN A 391 3.17 -22.50 8.77
C GLN A 391 3.39 -21.75 10.09
N MET A 392 2.90 -20.51 10.22
CA MET A 392 3.11 -19.70 11.42
C MET A 392 2.26 -20.14 12.62
N ILE A 393 1.05 -20.67 12.40
CA ILE A 393 0.17 -21.12 13.49
C ILE A 393 0.49 -22.53 14.00
N HIS A 394 1.17 -23.36 13.20
CA HIS A 394 1.50 -24.74 13.55
C HIS A 394 2.98 -24.88 13.88
N LYS A 395 3.27 -25.45 15.06
CA LYS A 395 4.58 -25.95 15.56
C LYS A 395 5.32 -24.99 16.48
N GLU A 396 5.13 -25.19 17.78
CA GLU A 396 6.23 -25.01 18.73
C GLU A 396 6.95 -26.35 18.86
N ILE A 397 8.25 -26.36 18.59
CA ILE A 397 9.12 -27.53 18.75
C ILE A 397 9.88 -27.34 20.06
N VAL A 398 9.62 -28.21 21.04
CA VAL A 398 10.08 -28.05 22.43
C VAL A 398 11.57 -28.33 22.60
N ASN A 399 12.17 -29.15 21.72
CA ASN A 399 13.60 -29.47 21.75
C ASN A 399 14.33 -28.81 20.57
N LEU A 400 14.98 -27.67 20.84
CA LEU A 400 15.82 -26.96 19.87
C LEU A 400 17.29 -27.34 20.10
N GLU A 401 17.79 -28.30 19.32
CA GLU A 401 19.20 -28.74 19.37
C GLU A 401 20.01 -28.27 18.15
N GLY A 402 19.38 -27.52 17.25
CA GLY A 402 20.01 -27.10 16.01
C GLY A 402 20.94 -25.89 16.14
N LYS A 403 21.34 -25.40 14.96
CA LYS A 403 22.25 -24.25 14.79
C LYS A 403 21.70 -22.98 15.45
N ILE A 404 22.61 -22.07 15.83
CA ILE A 404 22.27 -20.81 16.49
C ILE A 404 22.32 -19.65 15.49
N THR A 405 21.20 -18.96 15.31
CA THR A 405 21.10 -17.72 14.53
C THR A 405 21.18 -16.51 15.45
N LEU A 406 22.15 -15.63 15.22
CA LEU A 406 22.25 -14.33 15.89
C LEU A 406 21.41 -13.28 15.15
N ILE A 407 20.73 -12.43 15.91
CA ILE A 407 20.02 -11.25 15.43
C ILE A 407 20.70 -9.99 15.99
N LEU A 408 20.99 -9.05 15.11
CA LEU A 408 21.50 -7.72 15.44
C LEU A 408 20.58 -6.64 14.84
N ASN A 409 20.01 -5.77 15.67
CA ASN A 409 19.32 -4.56 15.19
C ASN A 409 20.32 -3.41 15.16
N ILE A 410 20.51 -2.68 14.05
CA ILE A 410 21.53 -1.60 13.96
C ILE A 410 20.98 -0.39 13.19
N GLY A 411 21.12 0.81 13.73
CA GLY A 411 20.74 2.06 13.07
C GLY A 411 19.64 2.84 13.79
N GLY A 412 18.77 3.51 13.02
CA GLY A 412 17.64 4.27 13.54
C GLY A 412 16.44 3.39 13.90
N SER A 413 15.69 3.79 14.93
CA SER A 413 14.42 3.13 15.28
C SER A 413 13.42 3.25 14.13
N SER A 414 12.93 2.11 13.65
CA SER A 414 11.90 2.02 12.61
C SER A 414 10.82 1.03 13.04
N ASN A 415 9.57 1.34 12.73
CA ASN A 415 8.45 0.46 13.04
C ASN A 415 8.45 -0.76 12.11
N GLY A 416 7.98 -1.90 12.62
CA GLY A 416 8.03 -3.18 11.91
C GLY A 416 9.23 -4.06 12.29
N ILE A 417 10.29 -3.54 12.90
CA ILE A 417 11.44 -4.36 13.29
C ILE A 417 11.05 -5.49 14.26
N ASN A 418 10.13 -5.24 15.20
CA ASN A 418 9.63 -6.27 16.11
C ASN A 418 8.84 -7.36 15.37
N ALA A 419 8.09 -7.00 14.33
CA ALA A 419 7.40 -7.94 13.44
C ALA A 419 8.40 -8.81 12.65
N LEU A 420 9.53 -8.23 12.24
CA LEU A 420 10.60 -8.97 11.57
C LEU A 420 11.24 -9.97 12.54
N MET A 421 11.53 -9.53 13.78
CA MET A 421 12.06 -10.41 14.82
C MET A 421 11.09 -11.56 15.13
N TYR A 422 9.79 -11.26 15.25
CA TYR A 422 8.75 -12.25 15.41
C TYR A 422 8.80 -13.30 14.31
N SER A 423 8.88 -12.87 13.05
CA SER A 423 8.93 -13.78 11.89
C SER A 423 10.17 -14.66 11.89
N ILE A 424 11.35 -14.07 12.12
CA ILE A 424 12.63 -14.80 12.17
C ILE A 424 12.58 -15.86 13.28
N VAL A 425 12.16 -15.49 14.49
CA VAL A 425 12.10 -16.42 15.63
C VAL A 425 11.15 -17.59 15.33
N ARG A 426 9.96 -17.30 14.78
CA ARG A 426 8.97 -18.32 14.39
C ARG A 426 9.54 -19.27 13.33
N ALA A 427 10.12 -18.73 12.26
CA ALA A 427 10.66 -19.51 11.14
C ALA A 427 11.88 -20.36 11.55
N THR A 428 12.80 -19.81 12.35
CA THR A 428 13.99 -20.52 12.82
C THR A 428 13.60 -21.65 13.79
N THR A 429 12.66 -21.38 14.70
CA THR A 429 12.12 -22.40 15.62
C THR A 429 11.43 -23.54 14.86
N ALA A 430 10.66 -23.21 13.81
CA ALA A 430 10.02 -24.22 12.95
C ALA A 430 11.05 -25.11 12.23
N SER A 431 12.28 -24.62 12.05
CA SER A 431 13.42 -25.34 11.49
C SER A 431 14.27 -26.08 12.54
N LYS A 432 13.81 -26.16 13.81
CA LYS A 432 14.52 -26.78 14.95
C LYS A 432 15.85 -26.10 15.31
N HIS A 433 15.98 -24.81 15.02
CA HIS A 433 17.18 -24.02 15.30
C HIS A 433 16.92 -23.00 16.41
N ARG A 434 17.98 -22.50 17.03
CA ARG A 434 17.93 -21.56 18.18
C ARG A 434 18.18 -20.14 17.70
N VAL A 435 17.60 -19.16 18.39
CA VAL A 435 17.77 -17.74 18.07
C VAL A 435 18.29 -16.97 19.28
N LEU A 436 19.37 -16.23 19.07
CA LEU A 436 19.92 -15.29 20.05
C LEU A 436 19.74 -13.86 19.54
N GLY A 437 19.17 -12.98 20.36
CA GLY A 437 19.06 -11.55 20.09
C GLY A 437 20.05 -10.77 20.94
N ALA A 438 20.87 -9.92 20.32
CA ALA A 438 21.71 -8.99 21.06
C ALA A 438 20.90 -7.79 21.53
N LYS A 439 21.04 -7.42 22.81
CA LYS A 439 20.53 -6.14 23.30
C LYS A 439 21.41 -5.00 22.80
N PHE A 440 20.81 -3.88 22.45
CA PHE A 440 21.51 -2.66 22.04
C PHE A 440 22.61 -2.91 21.00
N SER A 441 22.26 -3.64 19.94
CA SER A 441 23.12 -3.83 18.77
C SER A 441 24.45 -4.52 19.10
N ILE A 442 25.52 -4.10 18.41
CA ILE A 442 26.88 -4.62 18.63
C ILE A 442 27.39 -4.25 20.03
N ASP A 443 27.00 -3.10 20.57
CA ASP A 443 27.49 -2.61 21.84
C ASP A 443 27.13 -3.56 22.99
N GLY A 444 25.88 -4.01 23.06
CA GLY A 444 25.47 -5.01 24.04
C GLY A 444 25.97 -6.42 23.68
N PHE A 445 26.06 -6.78 22.40
CA PHE A 445 26.62 -8.08 21.99
C PHE A 445 28.04 -8.28 22.52
N ILE A 446 28.92 -7.29 22.34
CA ILE A 446 30.32 -7.32 22.82
C ILE A 446 30.39 -7.42 24.35
N LYS A 447 29.42 -6.87 25.07
CA LYS A 447 29.31 -6.95 26.54
C LYS A 447 28.71 -8.27 27.03
N GLY A 448 28.28 -9.15 26.13
CA GLY A 448 27.60 -10.40 26.47
C GLY A 448 26.12 -10.22 26.82
N GLU A 449 25.52 -9.08 26.52
CA GLU A 449 24.08 -8.80 26.73
C GLU A 449 23.24 -9.46 25.63
N VAL A 450 23.17 -10.79 25.65
CA VAL A 450 22.46 -11.60 24.67
C VAL A 450 21.30 -12.32 25.34
N ILE A 451 20.14 -12.35 24.68
CA ILE A 451 18.97 -13.09 25.15
C ILE A 451 18.59 -14.19 24.16
N GLU A 452 18.19 -15.35 24.67
CA GLU A 452 17.59 -16.39 23.85
C GLU A 452 16.13 -16.06 23.59
N LEU A 453 15.72 -16.14 22.32
CA LEU A 453 14.37 -15.86 21.87
C LEU A 453 13.67 -17.18 21.55
N HIS A 454 12.51 -17.39 22.18
CA HIS A 454 11.67 -18.56 22.02
C HIS A 454 10.35 -18.19 21.33
N TRP A 455 9.60 -19.20 20.92
CA TRP A 455 8.27 -19.02 20.35
C TRP A 455 7.38 -18.18 21.27
N SER A 456 7.36 -18.46 22.57
CA SER A 456 6.55 -17.70 23.53
C SER A 456 7.06 -16.27 23.82
N SER A 457 8.36 -16.00 23.66
CA SER A 457 8.94 -14.70 24.03
C SER A 457 8.61 -13.56 23.07
N VAL A 458 8.23 -13.90 21.83
CA VAL A 458 7.88 -12.93 20.78
C VAL A 458 6.38 -12.73 20.59
N ILE A 459 5.54 -13.38 21.40
CA ILE A 459 4.07 -13.22 21.32
C ILE A 459 3.69 -11.73 21.44
N GLY A 460 2.89 -11.24 20.49
CA GLY A 460 2.41 -9.87 20.47
C GLY A 460 3.46 -8.84 20.09
N TRP A 461 4.62 -9.25 19.55
CA TRP A 461 5.61 -8.32 19.00
C TRP A 461 5.18 -7.78 17.63
N LEU A 462 4.30 -8.50 16.92
CA LEU A 462 3.89 -8.19 15.55
C LEU A 462 3.25 -6.80 15.40
N ASN A 463 2.45 -6.37 16.39
CA ASN A 463 1.74 -5.10 16.37
C ASN A 463 2.39 -4.01 17.23
N GLN A 464 3.61 -4.24 17.75
CA GLN A 464 4.30 -3.28 18.62
C GLN A 464 5.30 -2.42 17.86
N GLY A 465 5.19 -1.11 18.05
CA GLY A 465 6.19 -0.13 17.63
C GLY A 465 7.48 -0.17 18.43
N GLY A 466 8.43 0.67 18.03
CA GLY A 466 9.75 0.77 18.67
C GLY A 466 10.60 -0.48 18.48
N VAL A 467 11.61 -0.67 19.33
CA VAL A 467 12.58 -1.78 19.20
C VAL A 467 12.78 -2.51 20.52
N LYS A 468 12.31 -3.76 20.63
CA LYS A 468 12.35 -4.54 21.89
C LYS A 468 13.74 -4.94 22.35
N LEU A 469 14.62 -5.27 21.41
CA LEU A 469 16.02 -5.58 21.71
C LEU A 469 16.86 -4.32 21.95
N GLY A 470 16.30 -3.13 21.72
CA GLY A 470 17.10 -1.91 21.63
C GLY A 470 17.87 -1.80 20.32
N ILE A 471 18.33 -0.59 20.01
CA ILE A 471 19.07 -0.28 18.79
C ILE A 471 20.03 0.88 19.03
N THR A 472 21.23 0.80 18.46
CA THR A 472 22.25 1.86 18.44
C THR A 472 22.70 2.10 17.00
N ARG A 473 23.28 3.28 16.74
CA ARG A 473 23.83 3.66 15.43
C ARG A 473 25.34 3.36 15.31
N THR A 474 25.90 2.60 16.23
CA THR A 474 27.34 2.35 16.31
C THR A 474 27.78 1.52 15.11
N ILE A 475 28.71 2.06 14.33
CA ILE A 475 29.42 1.30 13.29
C ILE A 475 30.69 0.76 13.95
N PRO A 476 30.91 -0.56 13.99
CA PRO A 476 32.04 -1.16 14.68
C PRO A 476 33.37 -0.76 14.03
N ASP A 477 34.38 -0.46 14.85
CA ASP A 477 35.77 -0.37 14.40
C ASP A 477 36.46 -1.74 14.38
N GLU A 478 37.76 -1.77 14.06
CA GLU A 478 38.54 -3.00 14.03
C GLU A 478 38.60 -3.73 15.38
N GLU A 479 38.71 -2.98 16.49
CA GLU A 479 38.78 -3.57 17.83
C GLU A 479 37.43 -4.18 18.23
N MET A 480 36.34 -3.48 17.94
CA MET A 480 34.98 -3.97 18.11
C MET A 480 34.76 -5.24 17.29
N MET A 481 35.18 -5.28 16.02
CA MET A 481 35.05 -6.48 15.18
C MET A 481 35.79 -7.68 15.75
N LYS A 482 36.98 -7.49 16.32
CA LYS A 482 37.71 -8.56 17.03
C LYS A 482 36.88 -9.11 18.19
N LYS A 483 36.26 -8.24 18.99
CA LYS A 483 35.42 -8.64 20.13
C LYS A 483 34.14 -9.34 19.66
N VAL A 484 33.51 -8.88 18.58
CA VAL A 484 32.36 -9.54 17.96
C VAL A 484 32.73 -10.97 17.54
N ALA A 485 33.83 -11.16 16.82
CA ALA A 485 34.29 -12.48 16.41
C ALA A 485 34.54 -13.41 17.61
N MET A 486 35.23 -12.92 18.65
CA MET A 486 35.43 -13.69 19.89
C MET A 486 34.11 -14.11 20.53
N GLN A 487 33.14 -13.20 20.60
CA GLN A 487 31.86 -13.52 21.21
C GLN A 487 31.01 -14.48 20.36
N MET A 488 31.06 -14.35 19.03
CA MET A 488 30.41 -15.30 18.12
C MET A 488 30.99 -16.71 18.28
N LYS A 489 32.30 -16.84 18.49
CA LYS A 489 32.95 -18.11 18.83
C LYS A 489 32.44 -18.67 20.16
N ASN A 490 32.44 -17.84 21.21
CA ASN A 490 32.03 -18.26 22.55
C ASN A 490 30.59 -18.79 22.59
N LEU A 491 29.70 -18.20 21.78
CA LEU A 491 28.29 -18.56 21.71
C LEU A 491 27.98 -19.57 20.59
N ASN A 492 28.98 -20.07 19.86
CA ASN A 492 28.82 -21.00 18.73
C ASN A 492 27.80 -20.52 17.68
N ILE A 493 27.88 -19.23 17.31
CA ILE A 493 26.97 -18.63 16.32
C ILE A 493 27.20 -19.27 14.95
N SER A 494 26.12 -19.73 14.33
CA SER A 494 26.14 -20.47 13.06
C SER A 494 25.60 -19.66 11.88
N SER A 495 24.82 -18.62 12.13
CA SER A 495 24.35 -17.65 11.12
C SER A 495 24.04 -16.31 11.79
N CYS A 496 24.01 -15.23 11.01
CA CYS A 496 23.73 -13.88 11.51
C CYS A 496 22.73 -13.15 10.60
N ILE A 497 21.72 -12.52 11.20
CA ILE A 497 20.80 -11.60 10.54
C ILE A 497 20.99 -10.21 11.15
N ILE A 498 21.28 -9.22 10.32
CA ILE A 498 21.39 -7.82 10.72
C ILE A 498 20.20 -7.06 10.16
N ALA A 499 19.36 -6.50 11.03
CA ALA A 499 18.20 -5.69 10.65
C ALA A 499 18.49 -4.22 10.88
N GLY A 500 18.32 -3.38 9.86
CA GLY A 500 18.55 -1.95 10.03
C GLY A 500 18.78 -1.14 8.77
N GLY A 501 19.20 0.11 8.97
CA GLY A 501 19.41 1.07 7.89
C GLY A 501 20.79 0.96 7.23
N THR A 502 21.30 2.10 6.77
CA THR A 502 22.63 2.19 6.14
C THR A 502 23.76 1.72 7.07
N GLU A 503 23.64 1.95 8.38
CA GLU A 503 24.60 1.51 9.39
C GLU A 503 24.65 -0.02 9.51
N ALA A 504 23.51 -0.71 9.37
CA ALA A 504 23.44 -2.16 9.33
C ALA A 504 24.13 -2.73 8.08
N LEU A 505 23.90 -2.12 6.92
CA LEU A 505 24.56 -2.52 5.67
C LEU A 505 26.08 -2.33 5.77
N LYS A 506 26.56 -1.20 6.27
CA LYS A 506 27.99 -0.95 6.51
C LYS A 506 28.59 -1.99 7.47
N THR A 507 27.89 -2.29 8.56
CA THR A 507 28.31 -3.32 9.52
C THR A 507 28.42 -4.69 8.85
N GLY A 508 27.43 -5.08 8.05
CA GLY A 508 27.46 -6.35 7.32
C GLY A 508 28.62 -6.43 6.33
N ILE A 509 28.89 -5.35 5.58
CA ILE A 509 30.05 -5.25 4.68
C ILE A 509 31.35 -5.41 5.46
N MET A 510 31.47 -4.77 6.62
CA MET A 510 32.65 -4.94 7.47
C MET A 510 32.78 -6.39 7.97
N MET A 511 31.72 -7.03 8.45
CA MET A 511 31.79 -8.45 8.84
C MET A 511 32.24 -9.34 7.67
N TYR A 512 31.76 -9.05 6.46
CA TYR A 512 32.19 -9.72 5.24
C TYR A 512 33.69 -9.50 4.93
N ASP A 513 34.18 -8.26 4.95
CA ASP A 513 35.58 -7.94 4.65
C ASP A 513 36.55 -8.58 5.65
N TYR A 514 36.13 -8.70 6.91
CA TYR A 514 36.92 -9.32 7.97
C TYR A 514 36.89 -10.86 7.98
N ARG A 515 36.17 -11.53 7.06
CA ARG A 515 36.19 -13.01 6.89
C ARG A 515 37.59 -13.57 6.66
N LYS A 516 38.48 -12.80 6.03
CA LYS A 516 39.88 -13.19 5.81
C LYS A 516 40.68 -13.27 7.12
N LYS A 517 40.25 -12.53 8.14
CA LYS A 517 40.94 -12.42 9.44
C LYS A 517 40.30 -13.29 10.51
N TYR A 518 38.97 -13.41 10.50
CA TYR A 518 38.18 -14.14 11.50
C TYR A 518 37.29 -15.18 10.82
N LYS A 519 37.55 -16.47 11.09
CA LYS A 519 36.77 -17.58 10.54
C LYS A 519 35.33 -17.59 11.04
N GLU A 520 35.09 -16.96 12.19
CA GLU A 520 33.79 -16.79 12.83
C GLU A 520 32.80 -15.98 11.99
N PHE A 521 33.29 -15.16 11.04
CA PHE A 521 32.44 -14.44 10.09
C PHE A 521 32.14 -15.24 8.81
N CYS A 522 32.79 -16.39 8.60
CA CYS A 522 32.52 -17.32 7.50
C CYS A 522 31.28 -18.17 7.82
N ILE A 523 30.16 -17.49 8.02
CA ILE A 523 28.83 -18.04 8.26
C ILE A 523 27.83 -17.30 7.36
N PRO A 524 26.62 -17.84 7.11
CA PRO A 524 25.59 -17.12 6.39
C PRO A 524 25.26 -15.80 7.10
N LEU A 525 25.34 -14.71 6.34
CA LEU A 525 25.08 -13.36 6.81
C LEU A 525 24.02 -12.72 5.92
N VAL A 526 22.90 -12.29 6.53
CA VAL A 526 21.82 -11.60 5.81
C VAL A 526 21.60 -10.22 6.42
N VAL A 527 21.65 -9.18 5.60
CA VAL A 527 21.21 -7.83 5.98
C VAL A 527 19.78 -7.61 5.49
N VAL A 528 18.88 -7.22 6.40
CA VAL A 528 17.49 -6.87 6.09
C VAL A 528 17.30 -5.36 6.25
N PRO A 529 16.93 -4.63 5.18
CA PRO A 529 16.73 -3.18 5.22
C PRO A 529 15.55 -2.75 6.09
N VAL A 530 15.84 -2.06 7.19
CA VAL A 530 14.84 -1.52 8.13
C VAL A 530 15.12 -0.05 8.41
N THR A 531 14.35 0.84 7.79
CA THR A 531 14.46 2.29 7.96
C THR A 531 13.21 3.00 7.42
N TYR A 532 12.76 4.05 8.09
CA TYR A 532 11.64 4.85 7.58
C TYR A 532 12.03 5.69 6.34
N SER A 533 13.32 5.99 6.16
CA SER A 533 13.79 6.89 5.09
C SER A 533 13.79 6.25 3.70
N ASN A 534 13.68 4.93 3.62
CA ASN A 534 13.81 4.17 2.37
C ASN A 534 15.09 4.50 1.57
N ASN A 535 16.22 4.55 2.28
CA ASN A 535 17.51 5.02 1.76
C ASN A 535 18.60 3.93 1.69
N VAL A 536 18.23 2.66 1.87
CA VAL A 536 19.16 1.53 1.74
C VAL A 536 19.19 1.07 0.28
N PRO A 537 20.37 1.02 -0.38
CA PRO A 537 20.45 0.54 -1.75
C PRO A 537 20.16 -0.96 -1.85
N GLY A 538 19.77 -1.42 -3.04
CA GLY A 538 19.45 -2.83 -3.30
C GLY A 538 18.01 -3.21 -2.96
N THR A 539 17.18 -2.29 -2.47
CA THR A 539 15.75 -2.50 -2.29
C THR A 539 14.92 -1.28 -2.67
N ASP A 540 13.72 -1.54 -3.21
CA ASP A 540 12.71 -0.52 -3.50
C ASP A 540 11.94 -0.08 -2.25
N PHE A 541 11.84 -0.95 -1.24
CA PHE A 541 11.09 -0.71 -0.01
C PHE A 541 11.87 -1.26 1.18
N SER A 542 12.03 -0.43 2.20
CA SER A 542 12.57 -0.83 3.49
C SER A 542 11.50 -0.76 4.57
N LEU A 543 11.65 -1.62 5.57
CA LEU A 543 10.66 -1.79 6.62
C LEU A 543 10.50 -0.54 7.51
N GLY A 544 9.25 -0.11 7.68
CA GLY A 544 8.85 1.06 8.47
C GLY A 544 8.63 2.31 7.63
N ALA A 545 8.97 2.29 6.34
CA ALA A 545 8.75 3.41 5.43
C ALA A 545 7.24 3.67 5.20
N ASP A 546 6.43 2.61 5.09
CA ASP A 546 4.98 2.76 4.89
C ASP A 546 4.27 3.27 6.16
N THR A 547 4.67 2.79 7.34
CA THR A 547 4.19 3.29 8.63
C THR A 547 4.48 4.78 8.77
N ALA A 548 5.71 5.21 8.45
CA ALA A 548 6.09 6.62 8.51
C ALA A 548 5.30 7.46 7.49
N LEU A 549 5.15 6.96 6.25
CA LEU A 549 4.38 7.64 5.20
C LEU A 549 2.92 7.87 5.63
N ASN A 550 2.24 6.84 6.13
CA ASN A 550 0.87 6.95 6.62
C ASN A 550 0.75 7.96 7.77
N GLN A 551 1.71 7.95 8.70
CA GLN A 551 1.73 8.89 9.81
C GLN A 551 1.93 10.34 9.34
N ILE A 552 2.86 10.58 8.41
CA ILE A 552 3.09 11.90 7.83
C ILE A 552 1.85 12.40 7.08
N VAL A 553 1.21 11.54 6.29
CA VAL A 553 -0.04 11.86 5.57
C VAL A 553 -1.15 12.25 6.56
N LYS A 554 -1.32 11.49 7.63
CA LYS A 554 -2.29 11.80 8.70
C LYS A 554 -2.00 13.15 9.37
N LEU A 555 -0.74 13.45 9.67
CA LEU A 555 -0.35 14.74 10.26
C LEU A 555 -0.59 15.90 9.29
N CYS A 556 -0.31 15.70 8.00
CA CYS A 556 -0.60 16.70 6.96
C CYS A 556 -2.10 16.97 6.85
N ASP A 557 -2.95 15.94 6.91
CA ASP A 557 -4.40 16.11 6.90
C ASP A 557 -4.88 16.92 8.11
N ILE A 558 -4.37 16.62 9.32
CA ILE A 558 -4.69 17.38 10.55
C ILE A 558 -4.24 18.85 10.43
N ILE A 559 -3.02 19.07 9.94
CA ILE A 559 -2.47 20.42 9.73
C ILE A 559 -3.34 21.19 8.74
N ARG A 560 -3.74 20.59 7.62
CA ARG A 560 -4.63 21.23 6.65
C ARG A 560 -6.01 21.49 7.22
N GLN A 561 -6.56 20.57 8.01
CA GLN A 561 -7.83 20.77 8.68
C GLN A 561 -7.77 21.96 9.66
N SER A 562 -6.63 22.20 10.31
CA SER A 562 -6.46 23.38 11.17
C SER A 562 -6.50 24.73 10.45
N ALA A 563 -6.42 24.76 9.11
CA ALA A 563 -6.65 25.95 8.29
C ALA A 563 -8.12 26.16 7.90
N GLU A 564 -9.01 25.21 8.20
CA GLU A 564 -10.44 25.33 7.93
C GLU A 564 -11.09 26.43 8.77
N GLY A 565 -11.97 27.23 8.16
CA GLY A 565 -12.68 28.32 8.85
C GLY A 565 -11.84 29.55 9.18
N HIS A 566 -10.58 29.61 8.72
CA HIS A 566 -9.69 30.75 8.92
C HIS A 566 -9.43 31.53 7.63
N THR A 567 -8.75 32.68 7.77
CA THR A 567 -8.13 33.37 6.64
C THR A 567 -7.24 32.40 5.84
N PRO A 568 -7.07 32.60 4.52
CA PRO A 568 -6.23 31.73 3.70
C PRO A 568 -4.88 31.47 4.35
N ARG A 569 -4.49 30.18 4.45
CA ARG A 569 -3.29 29.74 5.16
C ARG A 569 -2.47 28.77 4.35
N VAL A 570 -1.14 28.93 4.44
CA VAL A 570 -0.15 28.03 3.85
C VAL A 570 0.69 27.42 4.96
N PHE A 571 0.86 26.10 4.93
CA PHE A 571 1.75 25.39 5.82
C PHE A 571 3.02 24.92 5.10
N VAL A 572 4.17 25.26 5.64
CA VAL A 572 5.47 24.70 5.26
C VAL A 572 5.81 23.57 6.22
N VAL A 573 5.72 22.33 5.76
CA VAL A 573 5.92 21.14 6.57
C VAL A 573 7.29 20.52 6.26
N GLU A 574 8.11 20.38 7.29
CA GLU A 574 9.39 19.67 7.20
C GLU A 574 9.20 18.17 7.46
N VAL A 575 9.64 17.36 6.51
CA VAL A 575 9.51 15.90 6.49
C VAL A 575 10.89 15.26 6.67
N LEU A 576 10.96 14.24 7.53
CA LEU A 576 12.17 13.44 7.75
C LEU A 576 12.52 12.62 6.50
N GLY A 577 13.77 12.16 6.41
CA GLY A 577 14.21 11.26 5.32
C GLY A 577 15.72 11.27 5.07
N GLY A 578 16.48 12.05 5.85
CA GLY A 578 17.89 12.27 5.66
C GLY A 578 18.17 12.85 4.27
N LEU A 579 19.00 12.13 3.52
CA LEU A 579 19.39 12.48 2.15
C LEU A 579 18.49 11.82 1.09
N CYS A 580 17.32 11.30 1.48
CA CYS A 580 16.36 10.64 0.59
C CYS A 580 15.02 11.38 0.61
N GLY A 581 14.58 11.85 -0.56
CA GLY A 581 13.32 12.56 -0.78
C GLY A 581 12.08 11.66 -0.90
N TYR A 582 12.20 10.36 -0.63
CA TYR A 582 11.12 9.38 -0.76
C TYR A 582 9.86 9.80 0.01
N LEU A 583 9.99 9.98 1.33
CA LEU A 583 8.86 10.31 2.20
C LEU A 583 8.18 11.62 1.76
N THR A 584 8.97 12.64 1.46
CA THR A 584 8.46 13.94 0.98
C THR A 584 7.72 13.81 -0.34
N SER A 585 8.27 13.08 -1.31
CA SER A 585 7.66 12.92 -2.64
C SER A 585 6.37 12.10 -2.59
N MET A 586 6.40 10.98 -1.86
CA MET A 586 5.22 10.12 -1.71
C MET A 586 4.12 10.83 -0.90
N THR A 587 4.49 11.60 0.13
CA THR A 587 3.56 12.46 0.87
C THR A 587 2.97 13.53 -0.04
N ALA A 588 3.77 14.15 -0.92
CA ALA A 588 3.28 15.18 -1.84
C ALA A 588 2.19 14.63 -2.77
N LEU A 589 2.39 13.41 -3.29
CA LEU A 589 1.40 12.72 -4.11
C LEU A 589 0.15 12.34 -3.30
N ALA A 590 0.32 11.77 -2.11
CA ALA A 590 -0.78 11.31 -1.25
C ALA A 590 -1.61 12.46 -0.65
N CYS A 591 -0.99 13.60 -0.36
CA CYS A 591 -1.67 14.77 0.21
C CYS A 591 -2.10 15.77 -0.86
N GLY A 592 -1.53 15.73 -2.07
CA GLY A 592 -1.72 16.81 -3.04
C GLY A 592 -1.17 18.11 -2.49
N ALA A 593 0.14 18.11 -2.21
CA ALA A 593 0.89 19.32 -1.88
C ALA A 593 0.81 20.33 -3.04
N ASP A 594 1.08 21.61 -2.75
CA ASP A 594 1.17 22.67 -3.76
C ASP A 594 2.61 22.82 -4.29
N ALA A 595 3.58 22.40 -3.47
CA ALA A 595 4.96 22.19 -3.84
C ALA A 595 5.63 21.19 -2.89
N SER A 596 6.63 20.49 -3.40
CA SER A 596 7.46 19.56 -2.64
C SER A 596 8.94 19.68 -3.01
N TYR A 597 9.79 19.98 -2.03
CA TYR A 597 11.24 20.18 -2.20
C TYR A 597 12.04 19.02 -1.61
N ILE A 598 12.90 18.42 -2.44
CA ILE A 598 13.74 17.27 -2.10
C ILE A 598 15.21 17.56 -2.46
N LEU A 599 16.14 16.74 -1.98
CA LEU A 599 17.57 16.93 -2.24
C LEU A 599 17.93 16.56 -3.69
N GLU A 600 17.25 15.56 -4.24
CA GLU A 600 17.48 14.99 -5.56
C GLU A 600 17.07 15.94 -6.70
N GLU A 601 16.21 16.91 -6.41
CA GLU A 601 15.71 17.91 -7.36
C GLU A 601 16.25 19.28 -6.98
N LYS A 602 17.09 19.84 -7.85
CA LYS A 602 17.58 21.22 -7.68
C LYS A 602 16.40 22.18 -7.72
N HIS A 603 16.38 23.08 -6.77
CA HIS A 603 15.40 24.16 -6.67
C HIS A 603 16.11 25.44 -6.28
N SER A 604 15.62 26.54 -6.82
CA SER A 604 16.15 27.88 -6.69
C SER A 604 15.12 28.81 -6.05
N ILE A 605 15.51 30.07 -5.87
CA ILE A 605 14.57 31.11 -5.44
C ILE A 605 13.44 31.33 -6.46
N ILE A 606 13.68 31.06 -7.75
CA ILE A 606 12.66 31.20 -8.81
C ILE A 606 11.53 30.21 -8.56
N ASP A 607 11.85 28.94 -8.30
CA ASP A 607 10.86 27.89 -8.02
C ASP A 607 10.02 28.18 -6.76
N LEU A 608 10.62 28.83 -5.76
CA LEU A 608 9.94 29.28 -4.55
C LEU A 608 8.98 30.44 -4.85
N MET A 609 9.38 31.37 -5.71
CA MET A 609 8.54 32.49 -6.13
C MET A 609 7.40 32.05 -7.04
N ASP A 610 7.64 31.13 -7.96
CA ASP A 610 6.58 30.54 -8.79
C ASP A 610 5.55 29.81 -7.92
N CYS A 611 6.00 29.06 -6.90
CA CYS A 611 5.09 28.48 -5.91
C CYS A 611 4.23 29.54 -5.22
N LEU A 612 4.85 30.66 -4.79
CA LEU A 612 4.12 31.76 -4.16
C LEU A 612 3.06 32.35 -5.09
N TYR A 613 3.41 32.70 -6.33
CA TYR A 613 2.48 33.32 -7.27
C TYR A 613 1.29 32.40 -7.58
N ARG A 614 1.55 31.10 -7.74
CA ARG A 614 0.49 30.08 -7.91
C ARG A 614 -0.44 30.00 -6.69
N MET A 615 0.11 30.11 -5.48
CA MET A 615 -0.70 30.12 -4.26
C MET A 615 -1.55 31.40 -4.16
N VAL A 616 -1.00 32.56 -4.53
CA VAL A 616 -1.77 33.81 -4.61
C VAL A 616 -2.95 33.67 -5.56
N GLU A 617 -2.73 33.23 -6.80
CA GLU A 617 -3.78 33.00 -7.81
C GLU A 617 -4.85 32.01 -7.29
N LYS A 618 -4.40 30.92 -6.65
CA LYS A 618 -5.28 29.92 -6.05
C LYS A 618 -6.20 30.52 -4.98
N PHE A 619 -5.70 31.41 -4.13
CA PHE A 619 -6.50 32.04 -3.07
C PHE A 619 -7.41 33.17 -3.58
N ASP A 620 -7.04 33.83 -4.67
CA ASP A 620 -7.87 34.87 -5.30
C ASP A 620 -9.21 34.33 -5.80
N THR A 621 -9.30 33.02 -6.08
CA THR A 621 -10.57 32.35 -6.41
C THR A 621 -11.61 32.39 -5.29
N LYS A 622 -11.20 32.67 -4.04
CA LYS A 622 -11.98 32.64 -2.79
C LYS A 622 -12.67 31.30 -2.46
N LYS A 623 -12.60 30.31 -3.35
CA LYS A 623 -13.14 28.95 -3.14
C LYS A 623 -12.20 28.07 -2.32
N ILE A 624 -10.92 28.42 -2.30
CA ILE A 624 -9.89 27.66 -1.59
C ILE A 624 -9.20 28.57 -0.58
N THR A 625 -8.92 28.02 0.61
CA THR A 625 -8.29 28.75 1.72
C THR A 625 -7.08 28.03 2.32
N ARG A 626 -6.65 26.89 1.76
CA ARG A 626 -5.59 26.05 2.33
C ARG A 626 -4.46 25.76 1.33
N GLY A 627 -3.22 25.90 1.76
CA GLY A 627 -2.02 25.56 1.01
C GLY A 627 -1.07 24.67 1.80
N LEU A 628 -0.35 23.78 1.11
CA LEU A 628 0.61 22.85 1.72
C LEU A 628 1.90 22.81 0.90
N VAL A 629 3.01 23.18 1.53
CA VAL A 629 4.36 23.08 0.97
C VAL A 629 5.13 22.04 1.79
N LEU A 630 5.67 21.03 1.13
CA LEU A 630 6.47 20.00 1.79
C LEU A 630 7.96 20.24 1.50
N ARG A 631 8.81 20.05 2.51
CA ARG A 631 10.26 20.16 2.38
C ARG A 631 10.94 19.01 3.10
N SER A 632 11.85 18.32 2.42
CA SER A 632 12.73 17.34 3.09
C SER A 632 13.72 18.05 4.01
N GLU A 633 14.04 17.47 5.16
CA GLU A 633 14.93 18.09 6.16
C GLU A 633 16.31 18.52 5.60
N ARG A 634 16.86 17.75 4.63
CA ARG A 634 18.11 18.06 3.90
C ARG A 634 17.88 18.48 2.44
N ALA A 635 16.71 18.99 2.07
CA ALA A 635 16.45 19.40 0.67
C ALA A 635 17.47 20.43 0.16
N ASN A 636 17.81 21.41 0.99
CA ASN A 636 18.83 22.44 0.73
C ASN A 636 19.32 23.02 2.06
N GLU A 637 20.61 23.36 2.14
CA GLU A 637 21.24 23.93 3.34
C GLU A 637 20.80 25.38 3.61
N ASN A 638 20.58 26.17 2.56
CA ASN A 638 20.22 27.59 2.66
C ASN A 638 18.70 27.80 2.65
N TYR A 639 17.97 27.06 1.81
CA TYR A 639 16.50 27.12 1.76
C TYR A 639 15.88 26.24 2.84
N THR A 640 16.10 26.67 4.08
CA THR A 640 15.54 26.04 5.28
C THR A 640 14.04 26.26 5.38
N THR A 641 13.36 25.44 6.17
CA THR A 641 11.93 25.63 6.49
C THR A 641 11.64 27.03 7.03
N ASN A 642 12.55 27.59 7.83
CA ASN A 642 12.43 28.96 8.33
C ASN A 642 12.56 30.00 7.22
N PHE A 643 13.52 29.83 6.31
CA PHE A 643 13.69 30.72 5.16
C PHE A 643 12.44 30.73 4.27
N ILE A 644 11.95 29.55 3.87
CA ILE A 644 10.75 29.42 3.03
C ILE A 644 9.53 30.03 3.75
N ASN A 645 9.37 29.75 5.04
CA ASN A 645 8.27 30.31 5.83
C ASN A 645 8.31 31.86 5.87
N LYS A 646 9.49 32.46 6.07
CA LYS A 646 9.66 33.93 6.08
C LYS A 646 9.38 34.54 4.71
N LEU A 647 9.93 33.94 3.65
CA LEU A 647 9.71 34.38 2.27
C LEU A 647 8.21 34.41 1.93
N LEU A 648 7.52 33.27 2.16
CA LEU A 648 6.08 33.17 1.90
C LEU A 648 5.25 34.11 2.79
N THR A 649 5.70 34.38 4.01
CA THR A 649 5.02 35.33 4.93
C THR A 649 5.10 36.76 4.40
N GLU A 650 6.29 37.23 4.00
CA GLU A 650 6.47 38.62 3.60
C GLU A 650 5.82 38.91 2.24
N GLU A 651 6.11 38.06 1.25
CA GLU A 651 5.65 38.25 -0.12
C GLU A 651 4.16 37.86 -0.28
N GLY A 652 3.66 36.92 0.53
CA GLY A 652 2.27 36.45 0.50
C GLY A 652 1.30 37.24 1.38
N LYS A 653 1.76 38.23 2.16
CA LYS A 653 1.01 38.89 3.26
C LYS A 653 -0.35 39.47 2.89
N LYS A 654 -0.56 39.83 1.62
CA LYS A 654 -1.83 40.38 1.14
C LYS A 654 -2.89 39.31 0.85
N SER A 655 -2.47 38.06 0.64
CA SER A 655 -3.33 36.98 0.17
C SER A 655 -3.51 35.87 1.20
N PHE A 656 -2.46 35.53 1.97
CA PHE A 656 -2.52 34.43 2.93
C PHE A 656 -1.53 34.59 4.10
N VAL A 657 -1.72 33.78 5.14
CA VAL A 657 -0.85 33.67 6.31
C VAL A 657 -0.04 32.37 6.23
N THR A 658 1.26 32.44 6.49
CA THR A 658 2.13 31.25 6.48
C THR A 658 2.42 30.74 7.90
N ARG A 659 2.51 29.43 8.05
CA ARG A 659 2.96 28.73 9.26
C ARG A 659 3.93 27.62 8.89
N SER A 660 4.85 27.28 9.79
CA SER A 660 5.73 26.13 9.64
C SER A 660 5.39 25.03 10.64
N SER A 661 5.63 23.78 10.26
CA SER A 661 5.52 22.61 11.13
C SER A 661 6.68 21.67 10.86
N ILE A 662 7.42 21.29 11.91
CA ILE A 662 8.51 20.33 11.82
C ILE A 662 8.01 19.06 12.50
N LEU A 663 7.75 18.01 11.71
CA LEU A 663 7.11 16.80 12.24
C LEU A 663 8.01 16.05 13.22
N GLY A 664 9.33 16.07 12.98
CA GLY A 664 10.32 15.38 13.80
C GLY A 664 9.99 13.89 13.98
N SER A 665 10.37 13.31 15.12
CA SER A 665 10.24 11.87 15.38
C SER A 665 8.80 11.36 15.42
N ILE A 666 7.78 12.23 15.55
CA ILE A 666 6.37 11.82 15.50
C ILE A 666 6.02 11.25 14.12
N ALA A 667 6.76 11.64 13.08
CA ALA A 667 6.61 11.14 11.72
C ALA A 667 6.93 9.66 11.55
N THR A 668 7.68 9.02 12.46
CA THR A 668 8.03 7.59 12.32
C THR A 668 6.85 6.67 12.65
N GLY A 669 5.81 7.19 13.31
CA GLY A 669 4.61 6.46 13.69
C GLY A 669 4.75 5.70 15.03
N GLY A 670 3.63 5.13 15.47
CA GLY A 670 3.57 4.30 16.68
C GLY A 670 3.46 2.83 16.34
N VAL A 671 2.28 2.41 15.88
CA VAL A 671 1.98 1.02 15.54
C VAL A 671 2.33 0.75 14.07
N PRO A 672 3.00 -0.37 13.73
CA PRO A 672 3.33 -0.69 12.34
C PRO A 672 2.08 -0.90 11.50
N SER A 673 2.11 -0.39 10.27
CA SER A 673 1.04 -0.50 9.28
C SER A 673 0.81 -1.96 8.84
N PRO A 674 -0.36 -2.28 8.23
CA PRO A 674 -0.60 -3.59 7.63
C PRO A 674 0.51 -4.01 6.65
N PHE A 675 0.94 -3.09 5.79
CA PHE A 675 2.03 -3.35 4.83
C PHE A 675 3.31 -3.73 5.56
N ASP A 676 3.80 -2.92 6.51
CA ASP A 676 5.05 -3.20 7.21
C ASP A 676 4.96 -4.51 8.02
N ARG A 677 3.82 -4.83 8.64
CA ARG A 677 3.64 -6.14 9.30
C ARG A 677 3.75 -7.28 8.30
N SER A 678 3.02 -7.23 7.19
CA SER A 678 3.05 -8.29 6.17
C SER A 678 4.43 -8.42 5.51
N PHE A 679 5.09 -7.30 5.27
CA PHE A 679 6.40 -7.25 4.64
C PHE A 679 7.47 -7.85 5.57
N ALA A 680 7.46 -7.47 6.84
CA ALA A 680 8.33 -8.05 7.86
C ALA A 680 8.15 -9.56 8.03
N LEU A 681 6.91 -10.04 8.00
CA LEU A 681 6.62 -11.47 8.03
C LEU A 681 7.28 -12.19 6.85
N LYS A 682 7.17 -11.63 5.63
CA LYS A 682 7.74 -12.23 4.43
C LYS A 682 9.27 -12.19 4.43
N GLU A 683 9.88 -11.04 4.76
CA GLU A 683 11.33 -10.89 4.83
C GLU A 683 11.97 -11.83 5.85
N GLY A 684 11.37 -11.95 7.05
CA GLY A 684 11.87 -12.85 8.08
C GLY A 684 11.83 -14.32 7.67
N GLN A 685 10.76 -14.76 7.01
CA GLN A 685 10.67 -16.12 6.47
C GLN A 685 11.72 -16.38 5.41
N LEU A 686 11.84 -15.48 4.42
CA LEU A 686 12.79 -15.63 3.31
C LEU A 686 14.24 -15.63 3.80
N ALA A 687 14.59 -14.76 4.77
CA ALA A 687 15.93 -14.72 5.34
C ALA A 687 16.31 -16.06 5.99
N VAL A 688 15.40 -16.64 6.77
CA VAL A 688 15.64 -17.94 7.44
C VAL A 688 15.68 -19.09 6.43
N GLU A 689 14.76 -19.11 5.47
CA GLU A 689 14.73 -20.12 4.42
C GLU A 689 16.04 -20.12 3.62
N TRP A 690 16.53 -18.94 3.24
CA TRP A 690 17.81 -18.79 2.55
C TRP A 690 18.99 -19.28 3.38
N ILE A 691 19.05 -18.93 4.67
CA ILE A 691 20.09 -19.40 5.60
C ILE A 691 20.09 -20.93 5.67
N ASN A 692 18.92 -21.56 5.83
CA ASN A 692 18.82 -23.01 5.94
C ASN A 692 19.26 -23.69 4.64
N ASN A 693 18.85 -23.15 3.49
CA ASN A 693 19.19 -23.69 2.17
C ASN A 693 20.70 -23.64 1.92
N ILE A 694 21.34 -22.48 2.12
CA ILE A 694 22.78 -22.35 1.87
C ILE A 694 23.60 -23.21 2.85
N GLN A 695 23.16 -23.35 4.10
CA GLN A 695 23.83 -24.20 5.08
C GLN A 695 23.69 -25.70 4.82
N ALA A 696 22.59 -26.13 4.20
CA ALA A 696 22.31 -27.53 3.92
C ALA A 696 22.91 -27.96 2.57
N GLN A 697 22.79 -27.12 1.54
CA GLN A 697 23.11 -27.48 0.16
C GLN A 697 24.51 -27.03 -0.25
N HIS A 698 25.04 -25.97 0.38
CA HIS A 698 26.27 -25.30 -0.05
C HIS A 698 27.22 -24.92 1.11
N PRO A 699 27.56 -25.85 2.03
CA PRO A 699 28.45 -25.58 3.15
C PRO A 699 29.85 -25.12 2.71
N GLU A 700 30.28 -25.45 1.50
CA GLU A 700 31.54 -25.01 0.90
C GLU A 700 31.58 -23.51 0.58
N GLN A 701 30.42 -22.85 0.46
CA GLN A 701 30.30 -21.46 0.00
C GLN A 701 30.37 -20.42 1.15
N MET A 702 30.61 -20.84 2.39
CA MET A 702 30.59 -19.96 3.56
C MET A 702 31.69 -18.87 3.56
N THR A 703 32.69 -19.01 2.69
CA THR A 703 33.73 -18.02 2.45
C THR A 703 33.47 -17.14 1.22
N LEU A 704 32.53 -17.54 0.35
CA LEU A 704 32.21 -16.84 -0.90
C LEU A 704 31.31 -15.61 -0.66
N PRO A 705 31.30 -14.64 -1.60
CA PRO A 705 30.37 -13.50 -1.55
C PRO A 705 28.90 -13.93 -1.49
N SER A 706 28.57 -15.08 -2.11
CA SER A 706 27.21 -15.64 -2.13
C SER A 706 26.67 -16.00 -0.74
N SER A 707 27.49 -16.09 0.31
CA SER A 707 27.04 -16.36 1.68
C SER A 707 26.90 -15.12 2.56
N ALA A 708 27.14 -13.92 2.04
CA ALA A 708 26.88 -12.65 2.72
C ALA A 708 26.08 -11.74 1.80
N VAL A 709 24.79 -11.55 2.10
CA VAL A 709 23.84 -10.91 1.19
C VAL A 709 22.97 -9.86 1.87
N LEU A 710 22.46 -8.90 1.09
CA LEU A 710 21.32 -8.06 1.44
C LEU A 710 20.06 -8.68 0.83
N LEU A 711 19.03 -8.86 1.66
CA LEU A 711 17.69 -9.24 1.21
C LEU A 711 16.93 -7.97 0.86
N GLY A 712 16.65 -7.75 -0.43
CA GLY A 712 15.93 -6.57 -0.90
C GLY A 712 14.80 -6.94 -1.86
N LEU A 713 13.66 -6.25 -1.76
CA LEU A 713 12.63 -6.29 -2.78
C LEU A 713 13.03 -5.41 -3.97
N THR A 714 13.04 -5.95 -5.18
CA THR A 714 13.21 -5.16 -6.43
C THR A 714 12.07 -5.51 -7.39
N ARG A 715 11.25 -4.52 -7.75
CA ARG A 715 9.98 -4.69 -8.46
C ARG A 715 9.03 -5.63 -7.71
N SER A 716 8.92 -6.88 -8.17
CA SER A 716 8.09 -7.94 -7.59
C SER A 716 8.89 -8.95 -6.77
N ASP A 717 10.21 -9.00 -6.95
CA ASP A 717 11.00 -10.16 -6.56
C ASP A 717 11.94 -9.80 -5.41
N PHE A 718 11.94 -10.64 -4.38
CA PHE A 718 12.95 -10.60 -3.34
C PHE A 718 14.26 -11.18 -3.89
N LYS A 719 15.33 -10.39 -3.79
CA LYS A 719 16.66 -10.75 -4.26
C LYS A 719 17.64 -10.75 -3.10
N PHE A 720 18.52 -11.74 -3.12
CA PHE A 720 19.66 -11.81 -2.22
C PHE A 720 20.89 -11.35 -3.00
N THR A 721 21.31 -10.11 -2.77
CA THR A 721 22.42 -9.49 -3.49
C THR A 721 23.68 -9.52 -2.60
N PRO A 722 24.84 -10.00 -3.09
CA PRO A 722 26.07 -10.04 -2.30
C PRO A 722 26.45 -8.69 -1.68
N LEU A 723 26.92 -8.69 -0.43
CA LEU A 723 27.34 -7.47 0.27
C LEU A 723 28.53 -6.76 -0.40
N GLU A 724 29.34 -7.51 -1.15
CA GLU A 724 30.43 -6.98 -1.95
C GLU A 724 29.98 -5.93 -2.96
N ASP A 725 28.79 -6.11 -3.55
CA ASP A 725 28.24 -5.21 -4.56
C ASP A 725 27.86 -3.84 -3.97
N PHE A 726 27.78 -3.73 -2.63
CA PHE A 726 27.40 -2.50 -1.92
C PHE A 726 28.58 -1.74 -1.30
N LYS A 727 29.83 -2.14 -1.56
CA LYS A 727 31.03 -1.48 -1.02
C LYS A 727 31.13 0.02 -1.37
N PHE A 728 30.47 0.47 -2.44
CA PHE A 728 30.38 1.88 -2.80
C PHE A 728 29.74 2.77 -1.73
N ILE A 729 28.94 2.20 -0.81
CA ILE A 729 28.26 2.94 0.26
C ILE A 729 29.23 3.57 1.27
N ASN A 730 30.49 3.10 1.30
CA ASN A 730 31.55 3.69 2.11
C ASN A 730 32.06 5.02 1.54
N ASN A 731 31.82 5.28 0.25
CA ASN A 731 32.46 6.38 -0.47
C ASN A 731 31.59 7.63 -0.68
N ASP A 732 30.27 7.64 -0.45
CA ASP A 732 29.52 8.80 -0.95
C ASP A 732 28.29 9.29 -0.19
N LYS A 733 28.27 10.63 -0.11
CA LYS A 733 27.17 11.53 0.28
C LYS A 733 26.11 11.64 -0.82
N ARG A 734 26.04 10.71 -1.78
CA ARG A 734 25.17 10.85 -2.96
C ARG A 734 23.78 10.25 -2.70
N PRO A 735 22.70 10.99 -3.00
CA PRO A 735 21.38 10.39 -3.10
C PRO A 735 21.36 9.32 -4.20
N ASN A 736 20.58 8.27 -3.98
CA ASN A 736 20.35 7.23 -5.00
C ASN A 736 19.47 7.80 -6.12
N ASN A 737 20.07 8.53 -7.06
CA ASN A 737 19.40 9.22 -8.18
C ASN A 737 18.71 8.26 -9.19
N GLN A 738 18.71 6.96 -8.96
CA GLN A 738 18.05 5.95 -9.80
C GLN A 738 16.81 5.32 -9.14
N SER A 739 16.32 5.89 -8.04
CA SER A 739 15.20 5.33 -7.29
C SER A 739 13.88 5.38 -8.07
N TRP A 740 13.08 4.31 -7.98
CA TRP A 740 11.83 4.14 -8.75
C TRP A 740 10.81 5.26 -8.53
N TRP A 741 10.74 5.81 -7.31
CA TRP A 741 9.78 6.84 -6.90
C TRP A 741 10.08 8.22 -7.51
N LEU A 742 11.32 8.46 -7.97
CA LEU A 742 11.66 9.68 -8.70
C LEU A 742 10.89 9.77 -10.02
N ASN A 743 10.51 8.62 -10.61
CA ASN A 743 9.67 8.57 -11.79
C ASN A 743 8.24 9.13 -11.57
N PHE A 744 7.85 9.38 -10.33
CA PHE A 744 6.57 10.00 -9.99
C PHE A 744 6.65 11.51 -9.82
N ARG A 745 7.87 12.08 -9.71
CA ARG A 745 8.06 13.54 -9.64
C ARG A 745 7.32 14.25 -10.76
N PRO A 746 7.31 13.71 -12.00
CA PRO A 746 6.51 14.32 -13.01
C PRO A 746 5.00 14.31 -12.73
N LEU A 747 4.41 13.14 -12.48
CA LEU A 747 3.00 13.05 -12.14
C LEU A 747 2.61 14.00 -10.99
N ILE A 748 3.48 14.13 -9.98
CA ILE A 748 3.31 15.07 -8.88
C ILE A 748 3.13 16.50 -9.43
N LYS A 749 4.08 17.08 -10.17
CA LYS A 749 3.95 18.48 -10.63
C LYS A 749 2.71 18.71 -11.52
N MET A 750 2.39 17.74 -12.38
CA MET A 750 1.16 17.80 -13.21
C MET A 750 -0.12 17.87 -12.37
N LEU A 751 -0.13 17.23 -11.20
CA LEU A 751 -1.24 17.27 -10.26
C LEU A 751 -1.16 18.47 -9.30
N GLU A 752 0.00 19.07 -9.08
CA GLU A 752 0.22 20.24 -8.22
C GLU A 752 -0.29 21.53 -8.89
N GLU A 753 -0.01 21.73 -10.18
CA GLU A 753 -0.18 23.03 -10.84
C GLU A 753 -1.15 23.00 -12.04
N PRO A 754 -2.21 23.85 -12.07
CA PRO A 754 -3.19 23.89 -13.17
C PRO A 754 -2.63 24.36 -14.52
N ASN A 755 -1.52 25.08 -14.50
CA ASN A 755 -0.90 25.71 -15.67
C ASN A 755 0.47 25.11 -16.03
N TYR A 756 0.82 23.94 -15.49
CA TYR A 756 2.15 23.35 -15.65
C TYR A 756 2.56 23.15 -17.12
N TRP A 757 1.60 22.81 -17.98
CA TRP A 757 1.77 22.71 -19.43
C TRP A 757 2.36 23.97 -20.10
N LYS A 758 2.20 25.17 -19.51
CA LYS A 758 2.74 26.42 -20.08
C LYS A 758 4.26 26.46 -20.11
N GLN A 759 4.94 25.65 -19.29
CA GLN A 759 6.40 25.55 -19.27
C GLN A 759 6.97 24.85 -20.52
N PHE A 760 6.10 24.24 -21.34
CA PHE A 760 6.45 23.46 -22.54
C PHE A 760 5.91 24.07 -23.84
N MET A 761 5.32 25.26 -23.77
CA MET A 761 5.01 26.10 -24.93
C MET A 761 6.15 27.07 -25.18
#